data_AF-A0A135P1D5-F1
#
_entry.id   AF-A0A135P1D5-F1
#
_cell.length_a   1.000
_cell.length_b   1.000
_cell.length_c   1.000
_cell.angle_alpha   90.00
_cell.angle_beta   90.00
_cell.angle_gamma   90.00
#
_symmetry.space_group_name_H-M   'P 1'
#
loop_
_entity.id
_entity.type
_entity.pdbx_description
1 polymer ?
#
loop_
_entity_poly.entity_id
_entity_poly.type
_entity_poly.pdbx_seq_one_letter_code
_entity_poly.pdbx_strand_id
1 'polypeptide(L)'
;MSEKVKSATGKTSVTDQEALDFHSQGRPGKLEITPTKPMATQRDLSLAYSPGVAVPVKAIAENPDTAYDYTTRGNMVAVISNGTAILGLGNLGALASKPVMEGKSVLFKRFADVDSIDLEVDTEDADEFINCVRYLGPSFGGINLEDIKAPECFIIESRLRELMDIPVFHDDQHGTAIIAAAGLINAIALTGRDFKTTKLVCNGAGAAAIACMDLIKAMGFNPANITLCDTKGVIYQGRTEGMNQWKSAHAVKTDNRTLVEAMKGADVVFGLSQKGAFSEEMIRSMAPKPIIFAMANPDPEITPEEVACIRDDAIMATGRSDYPNQVNNVLGFPYIFRGALDVRASQINDAMKIAAAKALADLAREDVPDDVAAAYQGVRPRFGPQYIIPVPFDPRLIAAIPVAVAKAAMETGVARRELPDLEAYAHELSARRDPMASTTQRLYERVRRSPKRVVFAEAEEEQVMRAAISYTAQGLGTAILLGRDDIIRANAERAGIDLDRPNIKITNARLSERVEIYIDYLYARLQRQGFLLRDVQRLVHNDRNHFAACMVAMGDADAMVTGTTRNYSTALEDVRRCINTKPGHRVIGVSLVVSRNRTVFVADTAVHDMPSAEDLADIAVEAAGLARRFGYEPRVAMLAYSTFGHPLGERSEKVREAVRILDKRNVNFEVDGEMAADVALNHQKMQSQYPFTRLSGAANVLVMPAIHSASISTKMLQELGGATVIGPLLVGLDKSVQITSMGAKDSDIVNMAAIAAYNSGQ
;
A
#
# COMPACT_ATOMS: atom_id res chain seq x y z
N MET A 1 -42.41 -27.03 6.73
CA MET A 1 -40.95 -27.24 6.90
C MET A 1 -40.19 -26.55 5.77
N SER A 2 -40.28 -25.21 5.71
CA SER A 2 -39.68 -24.39 4.66
C SER A 2 -39.39 -23.02 5.25
N GLU A 3 -38.40 -22.94 6.13
CA GLU A 3 -37.82 -21.71 6.66
C GLU A 3 -36.61 -22.13 7.50
N LYS A 4 -35.44 -22.29 6.86
CA LYS A 4 -34.10 -22.34 7.49
C LYS A 4 -33.02 -22.69 6.46
N VAL A 5 -32.82 -21.83 5.46
CA VAL A 5 -31.51 -21.63 4.83
C VAL A 5 -31.45 -20.18 4.36
N LYS A 6 -31.23 -19.24 5.29
CA LYS A 6 -30.65 -17.93 4.95
C LYS A 6 -29.19 -18.04 5.38
N SER A 7 -28.30 -18.18 4.41
CA SER A 7 -26.85 -18.18 4.63
C SER A 7 -26.45 -16.83 5.22
N ALA A 8 -25.69 -16.90 6.31
CA ALA A 8 -25.05 -15.77 6.93
C ALA A 8 -23.88 -15.31 6.05
N THR A 9 -24.14 -14.37 5.16
CA THR A 9 -23.11 -13.49 4.57
C THR A 9 -23.60 -12.07 4.84
N GLY A 10 -23.00 -11.40 5.82
CA GLY A 10 -23.33 -10.04 6.16
C GLY A 10 -23.00 -9.10 5.00
N LYS A 11 -24.00 -8.82 4.16
CA LYS A 11 -23.91 -7.75 3.15
C LYS A 11 -23.93 -6.42 3.90
N THR A 12 -22.80 -5.69 3.90
CA THR A 12 -22.76 -4.30 4.34
C THR A 12 -23.51 -3.48 3.28
N SER A 13 -24.80 -3.20 3.51
CA SER A 13 -25.58 -2.34 2.62
C SER A 13 -25.44 -0.89 3.06
N VAL A 14 -24.93 -0.02 2.18
CA VAL A 14 -24.96 1.43 2.38
C VAL A 14 -26.37 1.93 2.09
N THR A 15 -26.94 2.73 2.99
CA THR A 15 -28.25 3.36 2.80
C THR A 15 -28.12 4.70 2.07
N ASP A 16 -29.20 5.13 1.40
CA ASP A 16 -29.24 6.44 0.71
C ASP A 16 -28.93 7.59 1.68
N GLN A 17 -29.43 7.51 2.92
CA GLN A 17 -29.17 8.53 3.93
C GLN A 17 -27.71 8.55 4.37
N GLU A 18 -27.07 7.39 4.57
CA GLU A 18 -25.63 7.33 4.89
C GLU A 18 -24.79 7.92 3.74
N ALA A 19 -25.17 7.68 2.49
CA ALA A 19 -24.47 8.27 1.34
C ALA A 19 -24.64 9.80 1.29
N LEU A 20 -25.84 10.33 1.55
CA LEU A 20 -26.09 11.78 1.61
C LEU A 20 -25.38 12.44 2.79
N ASP A 21 -25.40 11.80 3.96
CA ASP A 21 -24.72 12.25 5.17
C ASP A 21 -23.20 12.30 4.96
N PHE A 22 -22.62 11.29 4.31
CA PHE A 22 -21.20 11.26 3.95
C PHE A 22 -20.76 12.46 3.10
N HIS A 23 -21.64 13.00 2.24
CA HIS A 23 -21.32 14.15 1.39
C HIS A 23 -21.64 15.52 2.04
N SER A 24 -22.50 15.55 3.07
CA SER A 24 -23.03 16.80 3.64
C SER A 24 -22.49 17.13 5.03
N GLN A 25 -22.13 16.13 5.84
CA GLN A 25 -21.68 16.34 7.21
C GLN A 25 -20.25 16.90 7.29
N GLY A 26 -20.03 17.86 8.18
CA GLY A 26 -18.74 18.54 8.33
C GLY A 26 -18.55 19.61 7.26
N ARG A 27 -17.57 19.40 6.36
CA ARG A 27 -17.34 20.25 5.18
C ARG A 27 -17.97 19.55 3.97
N PRO A 28 -18.97 20.15 3.29
CA PRO A 28 -19.61 19.52 2.14
C PRO A 28 -18.64 19.20 1.00
N GLY A 29 -18.92 18.11 0.28
CA GLY A 29 -18.07 17.59 -0.79
C GLY A 29 -16.94 16.69 -0.27
N LYS A 30 -16.12 16.17 -1.18
CA LYS A 30 -15.09 15.16 -0.86
C LYS A 30 -13.65 15.64 -1.01
N LEU A 31 -13.44 16.88 -1.46
CA LEU A 31 -12.10 17.43 -1.71
C LEU A 31 -11.93 18.84 -1.14
N GLU A 32 -10.68 19.18 -0.81
CA GLU A 32 -10.25 20.53 -0.47
C GLU A 32 -8.87 20.82 -1.07
N ILE A 33 -8.57 22.11 -1.23
CA ILE A 33 -7.24 22.58 -1.65
C ILE A 33 -6.45 22.99 -0.42
N THR A 34 -5.27 22.40 -0.24
CA THR A 34 -4.35 22.72 0.86
C THR A 34 -3.02 23.24 0.31
N PRO A 35 -2.47 24.36 0.84
CA PRO A 35 -1.14 24.83 0.47
C PRO A 35 -0.04 23.84 0.84
N THR A 36 0.95 23.65 -0.04
CA THR A 36 2.11 22.76 0.21
C THR A 36 3.32 23.49 0.79
N LYS A 37 3.34 24.83 0.76
CA LYS A 37 4.41 25.68 1.29
C LYS A 37 3.93 26.43 2.55
N PRO A 38 4.80 26.75 3.51
CA PRO A 38 4.45 27.56 4.68
C PRO A 38 3.89 28.92 4.25
N MET A 39 2.83 29.40 4.92
CA MET A 39 2.16 30.69 4.63
C MET A 39 1.97 31.55 5.90
N ALA A 40 2.88 31.42 6.87
CA ALA A 40 2.68 31.97 8.22
C ALA A 40 3.34 33.35 8.43
N THR A 41 4.31 33.72 7.60
CA THR A 41 5.11 34.93 7.78
C THR A 41 5.03 35.89 6.59
N GLN A 42 5.43 37.15 6.80
CA GLN A 42 5.56 38.12 5.71
C GLN A 42 6.57 37.66 4.64
N ARG A 43 7.62 36.95 5.05
CA ARG A 43 8.60 36.35 4.14
C ARG A 43 7.98 35.23 3.31
N ASP A 44 7.16 34.39 3.92
CA ASP A 44 6.45 33.34 3.19
C ASP A 44 5.54 33.95 2.12
N LEU A 45 4.78 34.99 2.50
CA LEU A 45 3.90 35.70 1.57
C LEU A 45 4.67 36.37 0.43
N SER A 46 5.84 36.96 0.71
CA SER A 46 6.66 37.63 -0.31
C SER A 46 7.33 36.66 -1.29
N LEU A 47 7.49 35.38 -0.91
CA LEU A 47 7.97 34.30 -1.78
C LEU A 47 6.83 33.65 -2.56
N ALA A 48 5.71 33.38 -1.90
CA ALA A 48 4.54 32.74 -2.48
C ALA A 48 3.77 33.65 -3.45
N TYR A 49 3.83 34.95 -3.20
CA TYR A 49 3.16 35.97 -4.00
C TYR A 49 4.14 37.09 -4.36
N SER A 50 3.63 38.31 -4.56
CA SER A 50 4.48 39.45 -4.92
C SER A 50 5.42 39.84 -3.78
N PRO A 51 6.69 40.17 -4.10
CA PRO A 51 7.29 40.21 -5.44
C PRO A 51 7.91 38.88 -5.92
N GLY A 52 8.10 37.88 -5.05
CA GLY A 52 8.88 36.66 -5.33
C GLY A 52 8.33 35.79 -6.45
N VAL A 53 6.99 35.69 -6.57
CA VAL A 53 6.32 34.89 -7.62
C VAL A 53 6.67 35.33 -9.04
N ALA A 54 7.16 36.56 -9.24
CA ALA A 54 7.61 37.02 -10.55
C ALA A 54 8.82 36.25 -11.09
N VAL A 55 9.63 35.65 -10.22
CA VAL A 55 10.82 34.86 -10.61
C VAL A 55 10.45 33.58 -11.35
N PRO A 56 9.61 32.66 -10.80
CA PRO A 56 9.20 31.47 -11.53
C PRO A 56 8.37 31.81 -12.79
N VAL A 57 7.59 32.90 -12.79
CA VAL A 57 6.87 33.36 -14.00
C VAL A 57 7.84 33.66 -15.14
N LYS A 58 8.92 34.40 -14.89
CA LYS A 58 9.95 34.69 -15.90
C LYS A 58 10.67 33.43 -16.35
N ALA A 59 11.02 32.55 -15.42
CA ALA A 59 11.68 31.28 -15.74
C ALA A 59 10.82 30.40 -16.67
N ILE A 60 9.51 30.33 -16.44
CA ILE A 60 8.57 29.59 -17.30
C ILE A 60 8.41 30.27 -18.66
N ALA A 61 8.38 31.61 -18.71
CA ALA A 61 8.31 32.35 -19.97
C ALA A 61 9.57 32.15 -20.84
N GLU A 62 10.74 32.00 -20.22
CA GLU A 62 12.00 31.68 -20.90
C GLU A 62 12.09 30.21 -21.31
N ASN A 63 11.63 29.29 -20.45
CA ASN A 63 11.59 27.86 -20.71
C ASN A 63 10.28 27.23 -20.19
N PRO A 64 9.28 27.00 -21.07
CA PRO A 64 7.99 26.46 -20.69
C PRO A 64 8.05 25.11 -19.95
N ASP A 65 9.06 24.28 -20.19
CA ASP A 65 9.21 22.98 -19.53
C ASP A 65 9.45 23.11 -18.02
N THR A 66 9.96 24.25 -17.55
CA THR A 66 10.15 24.50 -16.11
C THR A 66 8.81 24.68 -15.37
N ALA A 67 7.68 24.76 -16.07
CA ALA A 67 6.36 24.70 -15.45
C ALA A 67 6.16 23.41 -14.65
N TYR A 68 6.79 22.30 -15.06
CA TYR A 68 6.77 21.03 -14.31
C TYR A 68 7.55 21.08 -12.99
N ASP A 69 8.49 22.03 -12.85
CA ASP A 69 9.36 22.14 -11.68
C ASP A 69 8.84 23.18 -10.68
N TYR A 70 8.23 24.26 -11.17
CA TYR A 70 7.79 25.40 -10.38
C TYR A 70 6.28 25.47 -10.11
N THR A 71 5.49 24.58 -10.71
CA THR A 71 4.03 24.56 -10.54
C THR A 71 3.51 23.15 -10.26
N THR A 72 2.23 23.04 -9.92
CA THR A 72 1.56 21.75 -9.72
C THR A 72 1.32 20.98 -11.02
N ARG A 73 1.55 21.59 -12.21
CA ARG A 73 1.28 20.99 -13.52
C ARG A 73 1.77 19.55 -13.65
N GLY A 74 2.98 19.26 -13.16
CA GLY A 74 3.57 17.92 -13.28
C GLY A 74 2.88 16.81 -12.49
N ASN A 75 2.02 17.15 -11.54
CA ASN A 75 1.29 16.18 -10.71
C ASN A 75 -0.23 16.35 -10.77
N MET A 76 -0.73 17.30 -11.59
CA MET A 76 -2.14 17.70 -11.58
C MET A 76 -2.90 17.12 -12.78
N VAL A 77 -3.96 16.38 -12.49
CA VAL A 77 -4.89 15.80 -13.48
C VAL A 77 -6.24 16.51 -13.40
N ALA A 78 -6.84 16.79 -14.56
CA ALA A 78 -8.23 17.22 -14.61
C ALA A 78 -9.15 16.01 -14.85
N VAL A 79 -10.12 15.79 -13.97
CA VAL A 79 -11.23 14.87 -14.19
C VAL A 79 -12.36 15.67 -14.83
N ILE A 80 -12.67 15.41 -16.10
CA ILE A 80 -13.58 16.25 -16.88
C ILE A 80 -14.77 15.42 -17.39
N SER A 81 -15.98 15.93 -17.14
CA SER A 81 -17.23 15.34 -17.61
C SER A 81 -18.25 16.41 -18.03
N ASN A 82 -19.18 16.04 -18.92
CA ASN A 82 -20.41 16.79 -19.16
C ASN A 82 -21.66 16.10 -18.57
N GLY A 83 -21.49 14.99 -17.84
CA GLY A 83 -22.57 14.29 -17.17
C GLY A 83 -23.61 13.64 -18.09
N THR A 84 -23.23 13.35 -19.33
CA THR A 84 -24.16 12.77 -20.32
C THR A 84 -24.32 11.25 -20.22
N ALA A 85 -23.44 10.57 -19.47
CA ALA A 85 -23.49 9.13 -19.24
C ALA A 85 -23.06 8.75 -17.81
N ILE A 86 -23.67 9.36 -16.80
CA ILE A 86 -23.29 9.17 -15.39
C ILE A 86 -23.64 7.75 -14.94
N LEU A 87 -22.63 6.91 -14.72
CA LEU A 87 -22.81 5.52 -14.27
C LEU A 87 -23.83 4.78 -15.16
N GLY A 88 -24.82 4.12 -14.54
CA GLY A 88 -26.00 3.54 -15.22
C GLY A 88 -27.23 4.46 -15.23
N LEU A 89 -27.09 5.74 -14.85
CA LEU A 89 -28.19 6.69 -14.71
C LEU A 89 -28.46 7.50 -15.99
N GLY A 90 -27.50 7.51 -16.92
CA GLY A 90 -27.62 8.22 -18.19
C GLY A 90 -27.32 9.71 -18.06
N ASN A 91 -27.98 10.53 -18.89
CA ASN A 91 -27.76 11.97 -18.93
C ASN A 91 -28.56 12.67 -17.82
N LEU A 92 -27.88 13.08 -16.74
CA LEU A 92 -28.46 13.94 -15.69
C LEU A 92 -27.82 15.35 -15.66
N GLY A 93 -26.95 15.65 -16.63
CA GLY A 93 -26.28 16.93 -16.77
C GLY A 93 -25.01 17.07 -15.92
N ALA A 94 -24.21 18.08 -16.26
CA ALA A 94 -22.85 18.25 -15.73
C ALA A 94 -22.84 18.41 -14.20
N LEU A 95 -23.73 19.22 -13.62
CA LEU A 95 -23.77 19.44 -12.16
C LEU A 95 -24.07 18.16 -11.37
N ALA A 96 -24.96 17.30 -11.89
CA ALA A 96 -25.30 16.03 -11.23
C ALA A 96 -24.14 15.03 -11.26
N SER A 97 -23.19 15.17 -12.19
CA SER A 97 -21.98 14.34 -12.26
C SER A 97 -20.95 14.67 -11.18
N LYS A 98 -20.99 15.88 -10.62
CA LYS A 98 -19.98 16.40 -9.70
C LYS A 98 -19.61 15.47 -8.55
N PRO A 99 -20.56 14.84 -7.82
CA PRO A 99 -20.20 13.90 -6.76
C PRO A 99 -19.35 12.73 -7.28
N VAL A 100 -19.61 12.23 -8.48
CA VAL A 100 -18.81 11.13 -9.08
C VAL A 100 -17.40 11.63 -9.40
N MET A 101 -17.28 12.83 -10.00
CA MET A 101 -16.00 13.43 -10.38
C MET A 101 -15.12 13.79 -9.17
N GLU A 102 -15.69 14.36 -8.11
CA GLU A 102 -15.00 14.56 -6.84
C GLU A 102 -14.47 13.23 -6.28
N GLY A 103 -15.28 12.17 -6.40
CA GLY A 103 -14.90 10.82 -6.02
C GLY A 103 -13.64 10.35 -6.75
N LYS A 104 -13.60 10.48 -8.08
CA LYS A 104 -12.43 10.13 -8.91
C LYS A 104 -11.19 10.93 -8.49
N SER A 105 -11.33 12.22 -8.21
CA SER A 105 -10.22 13.06 -7.73
C SER A 105 -9.65 12.60 -6.39
N VAL A 106 -10.50 12.19 -5.45
CA VAL A 106 -10.05 11.61 -4.17
C VAL A 106 -9.32 10.29 -4.37
N LEU A 107 -9.77 9.45 -5.31
CA LEU A 107 -9.14 8.17 -5.62
C LEU A 107 -7.74 8.36 -6.24
N PHE A 108 -7.56 9.33 -7.16
CA PHE A 108 -6.25 9.72 -7.67
C PHE A 108 -5.27 10.04 -6.53
N LYS A 109 -5.71 10.90 -5.59
CA LYS A 109 -4.87 11.33 -4.48
C LYS A 109 -4.56 10.17 -3.53
N ARG A 110 -5.58 9.38 -3.16
CA ARG A 110 -5.46 8.31 -2.16
C ARG A 110 -4.58 7.16 -2.63
N PHE A 111 -4.72 6.74 -3.88
CA PHE A 111 -4.06 5.53 -4.38
C PHE A 111 -2.72 5.79 -5.05
N ALA A 112 -2.54 6.97 -5.65
CA ALA A 112 -1.37 7.26 -6.48
C ALA A 112 -0.67 8.59 -6.18
N ASP A 113 -1.09 9.33 -5.14
CA ASP A 113 -0.55 10.66 -4.83
C ASP A 113 -0.55 11.61 -6.06
N VAL A 114 -1.58 11.47 -6.89
CA VAL A 114 -1.84 12.37 -8.03
C VAL A 114 -2.81 13.43 -7.55
N ASP A 115 -2.43 14.71 -7.70
CA ASP A 115 -3.33 15.81 -7.40
C ASP A 115 -4.37 15.90 -8.53
N SER A 116 -5.65 16.02 -8.17
CA SER A 116 -6.73 15.99 -9.14
C SER A 116 -7.80 16.99 -8.79
N ILE A 117 -8.41 17.59 -9.82
CA ILE A 117 -9.57 18.46 -9.70
C ILE A 117 -10.62 18.06 -10.73
N ASP A 118 -11.88 18.08 -10.31
CA ASP A 118 -13.05 17.86 -11.15
C ASP A 118 -13.47 19.13 -11.89
N LEU A 119 -13.83 18.99 -13.16
CA LEU A 119 -14.32 20.07 -14.02
C LEU A 119 -15.56 19.59 -14.78
N GLU A 120 -16.72 20.13 -14.38
CA GLU A 120 -18.00 19.90 -15.04
C GLU A 120 -18.19 20.90 -16.20
N VAL A 121 -18.26 20.40 -17.43
CA VAL A 121 -18.48 21.22 -18.64
C VAL A 121 -19.93 21.08 -19.08
N ASP A 122 -20.72 22.13 -18.91
CA ASP A 122 -22.16 22.13 -19.21
C ASP A 122 -22.46 22.38 -20.71
N THR A 123 -21.99 21.47 -21.57
CA THR A 123 -22.34 21.43 -23.00
C THR A 123 -22.46 19.99 -23.51
N GLU A 124 -23.41 19.77 -24.41
CA GLU A 124 -23.53 18.52 -25.17
C GLU A 124 -22.84 18.59 -26.54
N ASP A 125 -22.41 19.78 -26.98
CA ASP A 125 -21.70 19.95 -28.24
C ASP A 125 -20.23 19.50 -28.09
N ALA A 126 -19.83 18.54 -28.93
CA ALA A 126 -18.50 17.95 -28.85
C ALA A 126 -17.38 18.96 -29.15
N ASP A 127 -17.58 19.89 -30.09
CA ASP A 127 -16.56 20.87 -30.48
C ASP A 127 -16.39 21.94 -29.39
N GLU A 128 -17.48 22.40 -28.78
CA GLU A 128 -17.46 23.27 -27.60
C GLU A 128 -16.73 22.61 -26.43
N PHE A 129 -17.04 21.34 -26.15
CA PHE A 129 -16.37 20.55 -25.10
C PHE A 129 -14.86 20.44 -25.37
N ILE A 130 -14.47 20.05 -26.59
CA ILE A 130 -13.06 19.94 -27.00
C ILE A 130 -12.34 21.28 -26.82
N ASN A 131 -12.97 22.39 -27.21
CA ASN A 131 -12.40 23.72 -27.07
C ASN A 131 -12.22 24.11 -25.59
N CYS A 132 -13.21 23.82 -24.74
CA CYS A 132 -13.10 24.06 -23.29
C CYS A 132 -11.88 23.34 -22.71
N VAL A 133 -11.72 22.04 -23.01
CA VAL A 133 -10.62 21.23 -22.47
C VAL A 133 -9.26 21.66 -23.01
N ARG A 134 -9.11 21.82 -24.34
CA ARG A 134 -7.79 22.10 -24.93
C ARG A 134 -7.22 23.45 -24.48
N TYR A 135 -8.06 24.46 -24.26
CA TYR A 135 -7.62 25.76 -23.80
C TYR A 135 -7.17 25.77 -22.34
N LEU A 136 -7.65 24.84 -21.53
CA LEU A 136 -7.21 24.63 -20.15
C LEU A 136 -5.95 23.74 -20.04
N GLY A 137 -5.46 23.20 -21.16
CA GLY A 137 -4.28 22.34 -21.23
C GLY A 137 -3.06 22.82 -20.43
N PRO A 138 -2.69 24.13 -20.42
CA PRO A 138 -1.57 24.66 -19.63
C PRO A 138 -1.66 24.45 -18.11
N SER A 139 -2.84 24.18 -17.55
CA SER A 139 -3.03 23.93 -16.12
C SER A 139 -2.66 22.51 -15.68
N PHE A 140 -2.71 21.54 -16.60
CA PHE A 140 -2.71 20.11 -16.26
C PHE A 140 -1.56 19.32 -16.86
N GLY A 141 -1.11 18.30 -16.14
CA GLY A 141 -0.18 17.28 -16.63
C GLY A 141 -0.87 16.12 -17.34
N GLY A 142 -2.19 15.98 -17.18
CA GLY A 142 -3.01 14.99 -17.86
C GLY A 142 -4.52 15.27 -17.73
N ILE A 143 -5.31 14.67 -18.62
CA ILE A 143 -6.77 14.82 -18.69
C ILE A 143 -7.42 13.43 -18.59
N ASN A 144 -8.29 13.26 -17.60
CA ASN A 144 -9.13 12.08 -17.42
C ASN A 144 -10.57 12.41 -17.80
N LEU A 145 -11.05 11.87 -18.92
CA LEU A 145 -12.44 12.00 -19.39
C LEU A 145 -13.32 10.94 -18.72
N GLU A 146 -14.52 11.34 -18.29
CA GLU A 146 -15.46 10.50 -17.54
C GLU A 146 -16.91 10.76 -17.92
N ASP A 147 -17.75 9.73 -17.90
CA ASP A 147 -19.21 9.82 -17.97
C ASP A 147 -19.72 10.62 -19.21
N ILE A 148 -19.08 10.43 -20.37
CA ILE A 148 -19.44 11.04 -21.66
C ILE A 148 -20.11 10.00 -22.56
N LYS A 149 -21.30 10.32 -23.09
CA LYS A 149 -22.06 9.41 -23.95
C LYS A 149 -21.33 9.11 -25.28
N ALA A 150 -21.59 7.92 -25.82
CA ALA A 150 -21.20 7.56 -27.17
C ALA A 150 -22.26 8.04 -28.18
N PRO A 151 -21.88 8.45 -29.41
CA PRO A 151 -20.53 8.39 -29.99
C PRO A 151 -19.59 9.57 -29.68
N GLU A 152 -20.08 10.62 -29.03
CA GLU A 152 -19.35 11.87 -28.82
C GLU A 152 -18.04 11.65 -28.05
N CYS A 153 -18.02 10.76 -27.07
CA CYS A 153 -16.83 10.41 -26.32
C CYS A 153 -15.65 9.93 -27.19
N PHE A 154 -15.90 9.22 -28.30
CA PHE A 154 -14.85 8.80 -29.23
C PHE A 154 -14.27 9.99 -30.00
N ILE A 155 -15.13 10.92 -30.43
CA ILE A 155 -14.72 12.11 -31.18
C ILE A 155 -13.91 13.02 -30.26
N ILE A 156 -14.40 13.26 -29.05
CA ILE A 156 -13.76 14.10 -28.04
C ILE A 156 -12.37 13.54 -27.69
N GLU A 157 -12.27 12.26 -27.34
CA GLU A 157 -11.00 11.65 -26.98
C GLU A 157 -9.98 11.72 -28.13
N SER A 158 -10.38 11.29 -29.34
CA SER A 158 -9.48 11.27 -30.50
C SER A 158 -8.93 12.67 -30.80
N ARG A 159 -9.81 13.68 -30.80
CA ARG A 159 -9.44 15.06 -31.10
C ARG A 159 -8.57 15.67 -30.02
N LEU A 160 -8.86 15.43 -28.75
CA LEU A 160 -8.03 15.93 -27.65
C LEU A 160 -6.65 15.28 -27.64
N ARG A 161 -6.54 13.98 -27.94
CA ARG A 161 -5.25 13.29 -28.09
C ARG A 161 -4.40 13.84 -29.24
N GLU A 162 -5.03 14.31 -30.32
CA GLU A 162 -4.33 14.95 -31.44
C GLU A 162 -3.91 16.40 -31.15
N LEU A 163 -4.74 17.14 -30.42
CA LEU A 163 -4.56 18.57 -30.20
C LEU A 163 -3.69 18.92 -28.99
N MET A 164 -3.59 18.03 -28.01
CA MET A 164 -2.92 18.27 -26.74
C MET A 164 -1.59 17.53 -26.66
N ASP A 165 -0.62 18.12 -25.97
CA ASP A 165 0.71 17.53 -25.74
C ASP A 165 0.84 16.91 -24.32
N ILE A 166 -0.29 16.48 -23.76
CA ILE A 166 -0.40 15.82 -22.45
C ILE A 166 -1.33 14.60 -22.58
N PRO A 167 -1.17 13.58 -21.73
CA PRO A 167 -1.98 12.37 -21.78
C PRO A 167 -3.45 12.67 -21.58
N VAL A 168 -4.27 12.23 -22.53
CA VAL A 168 -5.73 12.22 -22.45
C VAL A 168 -6.17 10.76 -22.36
N PHE A 169 -6.98 10.43 -21.36
CA PHE A 169 -7.46 9.08 -21.08
C PHE A 169 -8.94 9.13 -20.76
N HIS A 170 -9.74 8.27 -21.38
CA HIS A 170 -11.14 8.09 -21.01
C HIS A 170 -11.30 6.81 -20.17
N ASP A 171 -11.69 6.96 -18.91
CA ASP A 171 -11.67 5.83 -17.96
C ASP A 171 -12.74 4.78 -18.26
N ASP A 172 -13.97 5.20 -18.58
CA ASP A 172 -15.05 4.25 -18.95
C ASP A 172 -14.73 3.43 -20.19
N GLN A 173 -13.84 3.90 -21.05
CA GLN A 173 -13.37 3.17 -22.22
C GLN A 173 -12.17 2.30 -21.85
N HIS A 174 -11.05 2.95 -21.56
CA HIS A 174 -9.75 2.30 -21.46
C HIS A 174 -9.52 1.67 -20.10
N GLY A 175 -10.05 2.26 -19.02
CA GLY A 175 -9.99 1.69 -17.68
C GLY A 175 -10.67 0.32 -17.64
N THR A 176 -11.93 0.25 -18.10
CA THR A 176 -12.66 -1.03 -18.18
C THR A 176 -11.94 -2.03 -19.10
N ALA A 177 -11.44 -1.60 -20.25
CA ALA A 177 -10.69 -2.47 -21.17
C ALA A 177 -9.45 -3.10 -20.52
N ILE A 178 -8.65 -2.30 -19.80
CA ILE A 178 -7.41 -2.76 -19.17
C ILE A 178 -7.69 -3.79 -18.08
N ILE A 179 -8.66 -3.54 -17.20
CA ILE A 179 -8.97 -4.46 -16.10
C ILE A 179 -9.63 -5.74 -16.64
N ALA A 180 -10.54 -5.63 -17.62
CA ALA A 180 -11.14 -6.78 -18.27
C ALA A 180 -10.09 -7.64 -18.98
N ALA A 181 -9.13 -7.01 -19.68
CA ALA A 181 -8.02 -7.71 -20.32
C ALA A 181 -7.12 -8.42 -19.30
N ALA A 182 -6.80 -7.78 -18.17
CA ALA A 182 -6.02 -8.39 -17.09
C ALA A 182 -6.69 -9.66 -16.55
N GLY A 183 -8.00 -9.57 -16.25
CA GLY A 183 -8.79 -10.72 -15.84
C GLY A 183 -8.83 -11.81 -16.91
N LEU A 184 -9.01 -11.44 -18.18
CA LEU A 184 -9.07 -12.38 -19.30
C LEU A 184 -7.76 -13.15 -19.48
N ILE A 185 -6.60 -12.49 -19.37
CA ILE A 185 -5.27 -13.16 -19.40
C ILE A 185 -5.23 -14.29 -18.38
N ASN A 186 -5.66 -14.01 -17.15
CA ASN A 186 -5.62 -14.96 -16.05
C ASN A 186 -6.67 -16.06 -16.17
N ALA A 187 -7.88 -15.73 -16.60
CA ALA A 187 -8.94 -16.72 -16.82
C ALA A 187 -8.60 -17.70 -17.97
N ILE A 188 -7.99 -17.20 -19.06
CA ILE A 188 -7.49 -18.04 -20.16
C ILE A 188 -6.40 -18.99 -19.66
N ALA A 189 -5.44 -18.48 -18.87
CA ALA A 189 -4.39 -19.30 -18.27
C ALA A 189 -4.94 -20.40 -17.35
N LEU A 190 -5.88 -20.06 -16.46
CA LEU A 190 -6.52 -21.02 -15.54
C LEU A 190 -7.33 -22.10 -16.26
N THR A 191 -7.91 -21.78 -17.41
CA THR A 191 -8.70 -22.73 -18.19
C THR A 191 -7.92 -23.48 -19.25
N GLY A 192 -6.62 -23.20 -19.42
CA GLY A 192 -5.74 -23.87 -20.38
C GLY A 192 -6.05 -23.51 -21.84
N ARG A 193 -6.61 -22.33 -22.09
CA ARG A 193 -6.98 -21.86 -23.43
C ARG A 193 -5.85 -21.06 -24.11
N ASP A 194 -5.92 -20.96 -25.43
CA ASP A 194 -5.05 -20.09 -26.23
C ASP A 194 -5.82 -18.82 -26.65
N PHE A 195 -5.19 -17.67 -26.44
CA PHE A 195 -5.69 -16.34 -26.82
C PHE A 195 -6.08 -16.24 -28.31
N LYS A 196 -5.44 -17.02 -29.19
CA LYS A 196 -5.70 -17.01 -30.65
C LYS A 196 -6.90 -17.87 -31.07
N THR A 197 -7.28 -18.89 -30.30
CA THR A 197 -8.34 -19.84 -30.67
C THR A 197 -9.62 -19.67 -29.84
N THR A 198 -9.54 -18.96 -28.72
CA THR A 198 -10.67 -18.68 -27.82
C THR A 198 -11.76 -17.90 -28.56
N LYS A 199 -13.03 -18.31 -28.39
CA LYS A 199 -14.20 -17.61 -28.95
C LYS A 199 -14.84 -16.69 -27.91
N LEU A 200 -14.93 -15.41 -28.24
CA LEU A 200 -15.48 -14.39 -27.36
C LEU A 200 -16.74 -13.77 -27.95
N VAL A 201 -17.78 -13.68 -27.13
CA VAL A 201 -18.99 -12.90 -27.40
C VAL A 201 -18.96 -11.65 -26.54
N CYS A 202 -19.20 -10.48 -27.13
CA CYS A 202 -19.35 -9.23 -26.38
C CYS A 202 -20.77 -8.72 -26.58
N ASN A 203 -21.53 -8.61 -25.49
CA ASN A 203 -22.86 -8.02 -25.48
C ASN A 203 -22.78 -6.57 -25.01
N GLY A 204 -23.12 -5.65 -25.91
CA GLY A 204 -22.87 -4.23 -25.78
C GLY A 204 -21.95 -3.76 -26.91
N ALA A 205 -22.26 -2.62 -27.51
CA ALA A 205 -21.47 -1.99 -28.58
C ALA A 205 -21.26 -0.49 -28.33
N GLY A 206 -21.19 -0.12 -27.05
CA GLY A 206 -20.85 1.23 -26.58
C GLY A 206 -19.34 1.40 -26.40
N ALA A 207 -18.96 2.51 -25.76
CA ALA A 207 -17.57 2.94 -25.62
C ALA A 207 -16.65 1.89 -24.95
N ALA A 208 -17.05 1.39 -23.78
CA ALA A 208 -16.34 0.34 -23.06
C ALA A 208 -16.17 -0.94 -23.90
N ALA A 209 -17.23 -1.38 -24.58
CA ALA A 209 -17.22 -2.61 -25.38
C ALA A 209 -16.24 -2.53 -26.55
N ILE A 210 -16.28 -1.43 -27.31
CA ILE A 210 -15.35 -1.21 -28.42
C ILE A 210 -13.91 -1.16 -27.91
N ALA A 211 -13.64 -0.41 -26.84
CA ALA A 211 -12.30 -0.31 -26.25
C ALA A 211 -11.77 -1.67 -25.74
N CYS A 212 -12.61 -2.47 -25.07
CA CYS A 212 -12.26 -3.84 -24.68
C CYS A 212 -11.85 -4.68 -25.89
N MET A 213 -12.63 -4.63 -26.97
CA MET A 213 -12.38 -5.43 -28.17
C MET A 213 -11.10 -4.99 -28.88
N ASP A 214 -10.85 -3.68 -28.99
CA ASP A 214 -9.65 -3.17 -29.64
C ASP A 214 -8.38 -3.48 -28.84
N LEU A 215 -8.43 -3.37 -27.51
CA LEU A 215 -7.30 -3.70 -26.66
C LEU A 215 -6.92 -5.19 -26.78
N ILE A 216 -7.89 -6.11 -26.66
CA ILE A 216 -7.57 -7.55 -26.77
C ILE A 216 -7.10 -7.92 -28.18
N LYS A 217 -7.62 -7.29 -29.24
CA LYS A 217 -7.10 -7.46 -30.61
C LYS A 217 -5.64 -6.99 -30.70
N ALA A 218 -5.32 -5.83 -30.13
CA ALA A 218 -3.95 -5.32 -30.07
C ALA A 218 -3.00 -6.24 -29.28
N MET A 219 -3.53 -6.97 -28.29
CA MET A 219 -2.81 -8.02 -27.56
C MET A 219 -2.65 -9.33 -28.35
N GLY A 220 -3.26 -9.46 -29.52
CA GLY A 220 -3.16 -10.62 -30.40
C GLY A 220 -4.36 -11.57 -30.38
N PHE A 221 -5.52 -11.16 -29.83
CA PHE A 221 -6.75 -11.94 -29.90
C PHE A 221 -7.24 -11.96 -31.34
N ASN A 222 -7.64 -13.14 -31.84
CA ASN A 222 -8.04 -13.27 -33.24
C ASN A 222 -9.38 -12.57 -33.50
N PRO A 223 -9.45 -11.51 -34.36
CA PRO A 223 -10.69 -10.80 -34.62
C PRO A 223 -11.81 -11.68 -35.18
N ALA A 224 -11.47 -12.75 -35.90
CA ALA A 224 -12.46 -13.68 -36.46
C ALA A 224 -13.20 -14.50 -35.40
N ASN A 225 -12.68 -14.56 -34.17
CA ASN A 225 -13.26 -15.29 -33.05
C ASN A 225 -14.06 -14.38 -32.10
N ILE A 226 -14.20 -13.09 -32.44
CA ILE A 226 -14.96 -12.11 -31.66
C ILE A 226 -16.32 -11.89 -32.33
N THR A 227 -17.41 -12.08 -31.59
CA THR A 227 -18.77 -11.71 -32.04
C THR A 227 -19.31 -10.59 -31.16
N LEU A 228 -19.53 -9.41 -31.74
CA LEU A 228 -20.11 -8.26 -31.05
C LEU A 228 -21.63 -8.23 -31.24
N CYS A 229 -22.39 -7.98 -30.18
CA CYS A 229 -23.84 -7.85 -30.19
C CYS A 229 -24.27 -6.49 -29.61
N ASP A 230 -25.32 -5.91 -30.17
CA ASP A 230 -25.98 -4.73 -29.61
C ASP A 230 -27.49 -4.97 -29.44
N THR A 231 -28.25 -3.91 -29.17
CA THR A 231 -29.71 -4.00 -28.94
C THR A 231 -30.51 -4.54 -30.13
N LYS A 232 -29.91 -4.67 -31.33
CA LYS A 232 -30.55 -5.28 -32.51
C LYS A 232 -29.98 -6.66 -32.85
N GLY A 233 -29.11 -7.20 -32.00
CA GLY A 233 -28.49 -8.51 -32.19
C GLY A 233 -27.05 -8.42 -32.70
N VAL A 234 -26.60 -9.45 -33.43
CA VAL A 234 -25.22 -9.60 -33.88
C VAL A 234 -24.82 -8.47 -34.84
N ILE A 235 -23.60 -7.97 -34.73
CA ILE A 235 -22.98 -7.05 -35.68
C ILE A 235 -22.29 -7.88 -36.77
N TYR A 236 -22.95 -8.02 -37.91
CA TYR A 236 -22.50 -8.85 -39.03
C TYR A 236 -22.27 -8.05 -40.31
N GLN A 237 -21.46 -8.60 -41.22
CA GLN A 237 -21.20 -7.99 -42.53
C GLN A 237 -22.47 -7.91 -43.37
N GLY A 238 -22.85 -6.71 -43.80
CA GLY A 238 -24.08 -6.45 -44.56
C GLY A 238 -25.27 -6.01 -43.71
N ARG A 239 -25.12 -5.94 -42.37
CA ARG A 239 -26.12 -5.32 -41.50
C ARG A 239 -26.24 -3.82 -41.80
N THR A 240 -27.46 -3.31 -41.92
CA THR A 240 -27.72 -1.88 -42.15
C THR A 240 -28.28 -1.16 -40.92
N GLU A 241 -29.06 -1.84 -40.09
CA GLU A 241 -29.73 -1.24 -38.94
C GLU A 241 -28.77 -0.96 -37.77
N GLY A 242 -28.75 0.27 -37.28
CA GLY A 242 -28.02 0.67 -36.06
C GLY A 242 -26.48 0.65 -36.19
N MET A 243 -25.96 0.60 -37.42
CA MET A 243 -24.52 0.62 -37.73
C MET A 243 -23.95 2.04 -37.76
N ASN A 244 -22.72 2.18 -37.30
CA ASN A 244 -21.92 3.40 -37.39
C ASN A 244 -20.47 3.02 -37.73
N GLN A 245 -19.60 4.01 -37.96
CA GLN A 245 -18.22 3.75 -38.38
C GLN A 245 -17.43 2.86 -37.40
N TRP A 246 -17.64 3.05 -36.09
CA TRP A 246 -16.96 2.28 -35.04
C TRP A 246 -17.46 0.83 -35.02
N LYS A 247 -18.78 0.59 -35.09
CA LYS A 247 -19.36 -0.76 -35.14
C LYS A 247 -18.96 -1.53 -36.40
N SER A 248 -18.87 -0.85 -37.54
CA SER A 248 -18.53 -1.47 -38.82
C SER A 248 -17.16 -2.15 -38.80
N ALA A 249 -16.20 -1.65 -38.02
CA ALA A 249 -14.88 -2.28 -37.85
C ALA A 249 -14.93 -3.63 -37.10
N HIS A 250 -16.05 -3.97 -36.46
CA HIS A 250 -16.26 -5.21 -35.71
C HIS A 250 -17.28 -6.14 -36.36
N ALA A 251 -17.74 -5.81 -37.57
CA ALA A 251 -18.70 -6.63 -38.30
C ALA A 251 -18.06 -7.94 -38.80
N VAL A 252 -18.59 -9.07 -38.35
CA VAL A 252 -18.06 -10.40 -38.69
C VAL A 252 -18.91 -11.13 -39.73
N LYS A 253 -18.28 -12.07 -40.45
CA LYS A 253 -18.99 -12.96 -41.37
C LYS A 253 -19.58 -14.12 -40.56
N THR A 254 -20.89 -14.10 -40.34
CA THR A 254 -21.62 -15.13 -39.57
C THR A 254 -23.09 -15.19 -39.98
N ASP A 255 -23.73 -16.34 -39.76
CA ASP A 255 -25.17 -16.53 -39.94
C ASP A 255 -25.97 -16.26 -38.66
N ASN A 256 -25.29 -16.12 -37.51
CA ASN A 256 -25.93 -15.76 -36.26
C ASN A 256 -26.55 -14.35 -36.34
N ARG A 257 -27.75 -14.18 -35.79
CA ARG A 257 -28.48 -12.90 -35.75
C ARG A 257 -28.80 -12.45 -34.33
N THR A 258 -28.96 -13.39 -33.41
CA THR A 258 -29.32 -13.09 -32.01
C THR A 258 -28.16 -13.34 -31.04
N LEU A 259 -28.23 -12.73 -29.86
CA LEU A 259 -27.28 -13.01 -28.77
C LEU A 259 -27.32 -14.48 -28.36
N VAL A 260 -28.52 -15.10 -28.28
CA VAL A 260 -28.69 -16.52 -27.95
C VAL A 260 -27.92 -17.41 -28.92
N GLU A 261 -27.99 -17.14 -30.22
CA GLU A 261 -27.24 -17.89 -31.24
C GLU A 261 -25.72 -17.68 -31.11
N ALA A 262 -25.27 -16.45 -30.86
CA ALA A 262 -23.86 -16.14 -30.69
C ALA A 262 -23.23 -16.83 -29.47
N MET A 263 -23.99 -16.99 -28.38
CA MET A 263 -23.54 -17.58 -27.11
C MET A 263 -23.26 -19.09 -27.20
N LYS A 264 -23.84 -19.80 -28.18
CA LYS A 264 -23.68 -21.24 -28.34
C LYS A 264 -22.22 -21.63 -28.58
N GLY A 265 -21.63 -22.34 -27.63
CA GLY A 265 -20.24 -22.78 -27.67
C GLY A 265 -19.21 -21.66 -27.54
N ALA A 266 -19.61 -20.47 -27.07
CA ALA A 266 -18.67 -19.41 -26.72
C ALA A 266 -17.82 -19.81 -25.51
N ASP A 267 -16.53 -19.46 -25.52
CA ASP A 267 -15.62 -19.68 -24.39
C ASP A 267 -15.71 -18.55 -23.37
N VAL A 268 -15.84 -17.32 -23.88
CA VAL A 268 -15.84 -16.09 -23.10
C VAL A 268 -17.08 -15.27 -23.47
N VAL A 269 -17.73 -14.68 -22.46
CA VAL A 269 -18.70 -13.61 -22.68
C VAL A 269 -18.33 -12.36 -21.90
N PHE A 270 -18.31 -11.21 -22.57
CA PHE A 270 -18.23 -9.89 -21.97
C PHE A 270 -19.62 -9.24 -22.03
N GLY A 271 -20.16 -8.88 -20.88
CA GLY A 271 -21.37 -8.07 -20.72
C GLY A 271 -20.98 -6.64 -20.38
N LEU A 272 -21.27 -5.72 -21.30
CA LEU A 272 -21.09 -4.28 -21.16
C LEU A 272 -22.38 -3.60 -21.62
N SER A 273 -23.48 -4.02 -21.00
CA SER A 273 -24.85 -3.77 -21.44
C SER A 273 -25.76 -3.38 -20.28
N GLN A 274 -26.83 -4.14 -20.04
CA GLN A 274 -27.85 -3.85 -19.04
C GLN A 274 -28.18 -5.08 -18.19
N LYS A 275 -28.72 -4.83 -17.01
CA LYS A 275 -29.23 -5.86 -16.09
C LYS A 275 -30.10 -6.90 -16.80
N GLY A 276 -29.86 -8.18 -16.50
CA GLY A 276 -30.69 -9.29 -16.96
C GLY A 276 -30.55 -9.63 -18.45
N ALA A 277 -29.51 -9.15 -19.12
CA ALA A 277 -29.30 -9.43 -20.55
C ALA A 277 -28.88 -10.88 -20.83
N PHE A 278 -28.33 -11.61 -19.85
CA PHE A 278 -27.93 -13.01 -20.02
C PHE A 278 -28.96 -13.95 -19.40
N SER A 279 -29.53 -14.84 -20.22
CA SER A 279 -30.49 -15.84 -19.76
C SER A 279 -29.81 -17.15 -19.34
N GLU A 280 -30.51 -17.95 -18.54
CA GLU A 280 -30.05 -19.29 -18.18
C GLU A 280 -29.71 -20.17 -19.40
N GLU A 281 -30.55 -20.10 -20.45
CA GLU A 281 -30.31 -20.84 -21.70
C GLU A 281 -28.97 -20.46 -22.34
N MET A 282 -28.65 -19.16 -22.39
CA MET A 282 -27.38 -18.68 -22.94
C MET A 282 -26.19 -19.26 -22.17
N ILE A 283 -26.23 -19.18 -20.84
CA ILE A 283 -25.13 -19.66 -19.98
C ILE A 283 -24.96 -21.19 -20.09
N ARG A 284 -26.06 -21.95 -20.15
CA ARG A 284 -26.00 -23.41 -20.37
C ARG A 284 -25.37 -23.77 -21.71
N SER A 285 -25.58 -22.94 -22.73
CA SER A 285 -25.10 -23.20 -24.10
C SER A 285 -23.61 -22.92 -24.33
N MET A 286 -22.92 -22.27 -23.39
CA MET A 286 -21.49 -21.96 -23.48
C MET A 286 -20.60 -23.21 -23.36
N ALA A 287 -19.34 -23.08 -23.80
CA ALA A 287 -18.35 -24.15 -23.75
C ALA A 287 -18.04 -24.63 -22.30
N PRO A 288 -17.40 -25.80 -22.10
CA PRO A 288 -16.89 -26.23 -20.79
C PRO A 288 -15.97 -25.17 -20.15
N LYS A 289 -16.04 -24.97 -18.83
CA LYS A 289 -15.31 -23.92 -18.09
C LYS A 289 -15.44 -22.52 -18.70
N PRO A 290 -16.66 -21.95 -18.79
CA PRO A 290 -16.90 -20.68 -19.44
C PRO A 290 -16.34 -19.54 -18.60
N ILE A 291 -15.89 -18.49 -19.27
CA ILE A 291 -15.39 -17.27 -18.65
C ILE A 291 -16.45 -16.19 -18.85
N ILE A 292 -17.04 -15.70 -17.77
CA ILE A 292 -18.20 -14.80 -17.82
C ILE A 292 -17.83 -13.50 -17.10
N PHE A 293 -17.80 -12.39 -17.83
CA PHE A 293 -17.57 -11.05 -17.29
C PHE A 293 -18.87 -10.27 -17.44
N ALA A 294 -19.67 -10.16 -16.37
CA ALA A 294 -20.92 -9.39 -16.37
C ALA A 294 -20.69 -8.04 -15.69
N MET A 295 -20.35 -7.02 -16.47
CA MET A 295 -19.77 -5.76 -15.98
C MET A 295 -20.77 -4.59 -15.97
N ALA A 296 -22.06 -4.81 -16.25
CA ALA A 296 -23.07 -3.77 -16.06
C ALA A 296 -23.17 -3.32 -14.59
N ASN A 297 -23.32 -2.01 -14.38
CA ASN A 297 -23.47 -1.38 -13.07
C ASN A 297 -24.81 -0.63 -12.97
N PRO A 298 -25.44 -0.57 -11.78
CA PRO A 298 -25.06 -1.24 -10.52
C PRO A 298 -25.43 -2.73 -10.48
N ASP A 299 -26.29 -3.18 -11.39
CA ASP A 299 -26.76 -4.57 -11.47
C ASP A 299 -26.21 -5.25 -12.73
N PRO A 300 -25.51 -6.40 -12.60
CA PRO A 300 -24.88 -7.09 -13.72
C PRO A 300 -25.89 -7.75 -14.67
N GLU A 301 -25.43 -8.15 -15.85
CA GLU A 301 -26.22 -8.91 -16.82
C GLU A 301 -26.77 -10.22 -16.25
N ILE A 302 -26.02 -10.86 -15.34
CA ILE A 302 -26.40 -12.03 -14.55
C ILE A 302 -25.55 -12.04 -13.27
N THR A 303 -26.12 -12.47 -12.15
CA THR A 303 -25.41 -12.52 -10.87
C THR A 303 -24.54 -13.77 -10.72
N PRO A 304 -23.45 -13.74 -9.93
CA PRO A 304 -22.67 -14.92 -9.61
C PRO A 304 -23.49 -16.05 -8.99
N GLU A 305 -24.49 -15.72 -8.16
CA GLU A 305 -25.40 -16.70 -7.56
C GLU A 305 -26.25 -17.42 -8.60
N GLU A 306 -26.80 -16.68 -9.58
CA GLU A 306 -27.55 -17.27 -10.69
C GLU A 306 -26.66 -18.18 -11.54
N VAL A 307 -25.44 -17.74 -11.86
CA VAL A 307 -24.47 -18.57 -12.61
C VAL A 307 -24.12 -19.84 -11.84
N ALA A 308 -23.89 -19.76 -10.52
CA ALA A 308 -23.55 -20.90 -9.68
C ALA A 308 -24.67 -21.96 -9.63
N CYS A 309 -25.93 -21.58 -9.82
CA CYS A 309 -27.04 -22.52 -9.97
C CYS A 309 -27.07 -23.24 -11.34
N ILE A 310 -26.39 -22.68 -12.35
CA ILE A 310 -26.42 -23.15 -13.74
C ILE A 310 -25.16 -23.94 -14.09
N ARG A 311 -23.99 -23.47 -13.61
CA ARG A 311 -22.64 -23.98 -13.89
C ARG A 311 -21.80 -23.94 -12.62
N ASP A 312 -21.13 -25.04 -12.31
CA ASP A 312 -20.15 -25.16 -11.22
C ASP A 312 -18.69 -24.97 -11.69
N ASP A 313 -18.48 -24.90 -13.00
CA ASP A 313 -17.16 -24.83 -13.65
C ASP A 313 -16.82 -23.44 -14.23
N ALA A 314 -17.70 -22.45 -14.04
CA ALA A 314 -17.54 -21.10 -14.59
C ALA A 314 -16.55 -20.24 -13.78
N ILE A 315 -15.78 -19.40 -14.49
CA ILE A 315 -15.06 -18.27 -13.88
C ILE A 315 -15.90 -17.03 -14.09
N MET A 316 -16.29 -16.37 -13.00
CA MET A 316 -17.19 -15.20 -13.02
C MET A 316 -16.45 -13.95 -12.56
N ALA A 317 -16.63 -12.84 -13.28
CA ALA A 317 -16.18 -11.50 -12.91
C ALA A 317 -17.33 -10.49 -13.07
N THR A 318 -17.37 -9.48 -12.20
CA THR A 318 -18.42 -8.43 -12.26
C THR A 318 -17.84 -7.04 -11.97
N GLY A 319 -18.61 -5.98 -12.20
CA GLY A 319 -18.22 -4.62 -11.79
C GLY A 319 -18.38 -4.35 -10.29
N ARG A 320 -19.08 -5.22 -9.55
CA ARG A 320 -19.47 -4.96 -8.15
C ARG A 320 -18.40 -5.34 -7.15
N SER A 321 -18.25 -4.51 -6.12
CA SER A 321 -17.23 -4.67 -5.06
C SER A 321 -17.54 -5.74 -4.03
N ASP A 322 -18.78 -6.21 -3.95
CA ASP A 322 -19.21 -7.26 -3.04
C ASP A 322 -19.00 -8.68 -3.59
N TYR A 323 -18.52 -8.81 -4.84
CA TYR A 323 -18.22 -10.09 -5.48
C TYR A 323 -16.73 -10.30 -5.72
N PRO A 324 -16.26 -11.57 -5.81
CA PRO A 324 -14.92 -11.89 -6.29
C PRO A 324 -14.67 -11.36 -7.71
N ASN A 325 -13.40 -11.24 -8.09
CA ASN A 325 -12.98 -10.84 -9.45
C ASN A 325 -13.61 -9.52 -9.91
N GLN A 326 -13.53 -8.49 -9.07
CA GLN A 326 -14.10 -7.19 -9.40
C GLN A 326 -13.32 -6.51 -10.54
N VAL A 327 -14.01 -6.26 -11.66
CA VAL A 327 -13.53 -5.40 -12.73
C VAL A 327 -13.82 -3.94 -12.35
N ASN A 328 -12.89 -3.32 -11.63
CA ASN A 328 -13.03 -1.94 -11.15
C ASN A 328 -11.95 -1.03 -11.71
N ASN A 329 -12.35 0.05 -12.37
CA ASN A 329 -11.44 1.01 -12.98
C ASN A 329 -10.45 1.64 -11.99
N VAL A 330 -10.73 1.65 -10.68
CA VAL A 330 -9.79 2.13 -9.64
C VAL A 330 -8.45 1.39 -9.65
N LEU A 331 -8.41 0.16 -10.19
CA LEU A 331 -7.18 -0.62 -10.39
C LEU A 331 -6.33 -0.10 -11.55
N GLY A 332 -6.86 0.80 -12.38
CA GLY A 332 -6.23 1.30 -13.60
C GLY A 332 -5.86 2.77 -13.48
N PHE A 333 -6.84 3.67 -13.58
CA PHE A 333 -6.59 5.09 -13.85
C PHE A 333 -5.58 5.76 -12.90
N PRO A 334 -5.60 5.57 -11.56
CA PRO A 334 -4.67 6.29 -10.69
C PRO A 334 -3.21 5.93 -11.02
N TYR A 335 -2.96 4.64 -11.26
CA TYR A 335 -1.63 4.09 -11.45
C TYR A 335 -1.11 4.31 -12.87
N ILE A 336 -1.99 4.28 -13.88
CA ILE A 336 -1.62 4.60 -15.27
C ILE A 336 -1.17 6.05 -15.36
N PHE A 337 -1.93 6.98 -14.77
CA PHE A 337 -1.53 8.39 -14.73
C PHE A 337 -0.26 8.60 -13.94
N ARG A 338 -0.06 7.93 -12.80
CA ARG A 338 1.20 8.03 -12.05
C ARG A 338 2.42 7.74 -12.94
N GLY A 339 2.39 6.60 -13.64
CA GLY A 339 3.46 6.20 -14.55
C GLY A 339 3.64 7.19 -15.70
N ALA A 340 2.54 7.65 -16.30
CA ALA A 340 2.56 8.62 -17.40
C ALA A 340 3.11 9.99 -16.97
N LEU A 341 2.71 10.50 -15.81
CA LEU A 341 3.13 11.79 -15.27
C LEU A 341 4.62 11.80 -14.91
N ASP A 342 5.12 10.73 -14.29
CA ASP A 342 6.51 10.68 -13.78
C ASP A 342 7.55 10.70 -14.90
N VAL A 343 7.20 10.15 -16.08
CA VAL A 343 8.00 10.21 -17.32
C VAL A 343 7.59 11.36 -18.25
N ARG A 344 6.66 12.22 -17.79
CA ARG A 344 6.08 13.33 -18.57
C ARG A 344 5.61 12.88 -19.96
N ALA A 345 4.95 11.74 -20.05
CA ALA A 345 4.47 11.18 -21.32
C ALA A 345 3.64 12.23 -22.08
N SER A 346 3.73 12.26 -23.41
CA SER A 346 2.88 13.11 -24.27
C SER A 346 1.49 12.51 -24.49
N GLN A 347 1.37 11.18 -24.40
CA GLN A 347 0.12 10.44 -24.57
C GLN A 347 0.12 9.11 -23.80
N ILE A 348 -1.05 8.52 -23.60
CA ILE A 348 -1.21 7.12 -23.17
C ILE A 348 -1.56 6.28 -24.40
N ASN A 349 -0.59 5.54 -24.92
CA ASN A 349 -0.75 4.70 -26.12
C ASN A 349 -1.12 3.24 -25.77
N ASP A 350 -1.40 2.41 -26.79
CA ASP A 350 -1.85 1.04 -26.56
C ASP A 350 -0.78 0.15 -25.91
N ALA A 351 0.51 0.38 -26.17
CA ALA A 351 1.59 -0.36 -25.50
C ALA A 351 1.57 -0.13 -23.98
N MET A 352 1.30 1.11 -23.54
CA MET A 352 1.14 1.43 -22.11
C MET A 352 -0.09 0.75 -21.51
N LYS A 353 -1.23 0.74 -22.22
CA LYS A 353 -2.45 0.04 -21.77
C LYS A 353 -2.23 -1.47 -21.63
N ILE A 354 -1.54 -2.08 -22.59
CA ILE A 354 -1.17 -3.51 -22.58
C ILE A 354 -0.21 -3.80 -21.41
N ALA A 355 0.76 -2.92 -21.17
CA ALA A 355 1.69 -3.06 -20.05
C ALA A 355 0.96 -3.01 -18.71
N ALA A 356 0.01 -2.09 -18.55
CA ALA A 356 -0.84 -2.02 -17.34
C ALA A 356 -1.66 -3.31 -17.15
N ALA A 357 -2.31 -3.81 -18.20
CA ALA A 357 -3.12 -5.03 -18.14
C ALA A 357 -2.27 -6.27 -17.75
N LYS A 358 -1.06 -6.39 -18.32
CA LYS A 358 -0.12 -7.46 -17.96
C LYS A 358 0.37 -7.34 -16.52
N ALA A 359 0.76 -6.14 -16.09
CA ALA A 359 1.21 -5.91 -14.71
C ALA A 359 0.13 -6.28 -13.69
N LEU A 360 -1.14 -5.93 -13.95
CA LEU A 360 -2.28 -6.35 -13.12
C LEU A 360 -2.46 -7.87 -13.11
N ALA A 361 -2.38 -8.50 -14.28
CA ALA A 361 -2.54 -9.94 -14.40
C ALA A 361 -1.43 -10.71 -13.66
N ASP A 362 -0.18 -10.27 -13.80
CA ASP A 362 0.98 -10.86 -13.13
C ASP A 362 0.90 -10.65 -11.62
N LEU A 363 0.50 -9.46 -11.15
CA LEU A 363 0.35 -9.17 -9.73
C LEU A 363 -0.68 -10.08 -9.02
N ALA A 364 -1.78 -10.43 -9.71
CA ALA A 364 -2.79 -11.34 -9.16
C ALA A 364 -2.27 -12.78 -8.95
N ARG A 365 -1.16 -13.15 -9.62
CA ARG A 365 -0.53 -14.47 -9.51
C ARG A 365 0.46 -14.55 -8.35
N GLU A 366 0.87 -13.42 -7.81
CA GLU A 366 1.78 -13.34 -6.67
C GLU A 366 1.05 -13.56 -5.33
N ASP A 367 1.77 -14.05 -4.33
CA ASP A 367 1.26 -14.21 -2.97
C ASP A 367 0.78 -12.88 -2.38
N VAL A 368 -0.43 -12.86 -1.83
CA VAL A 368 -1.07 -11.65 -1.28
C VAL A 368 -0.51 -11.34 0.12
N PRO A 369 -0.07 -10.10 0.43
CA PRO A 369 0.39 -9.69 1.78
C PRO A 369 -0.70 -9.68 2.86
N ASP A 370 -0.36 -9.77 4.15
CA ASP A 370 -1.34 -9.76 5.26
C ASP A 370 -2.16 -8.47 5.33
N ASP A 371 -1.57 -7.33 4.94
CA ASP A 371 -2.27 -6.03 4.93
C ASP A 371 -3.49 -6.04 4.00
N VAL A 372 -3.44 -6.85 2.93
CA VAL A 372 -4.58 -7.06 2.02
C VAL A 372 -5.62 -7.98 2.66
N ALA A 373 -5.19 -9.05 3.33
CA ALA A 373 -6.12 -9.96 4.02
C ALA A 373 -6.90 -9.25 5.13
N ALA A 374 -6.27 -8.32 5.85
CA ALA A 374 -6.91 -7.51 6.88
C ALA A 374 -8.01 -6.58 6.32
N ALA A 375 -7.82 -6.03 5.11
CA ALA A 375 -8.81 -5.19 4.45
C ALA A 375 -10.06 -5.99 3.97
N TYR A 376 -9.94 -7.31 3.82
CA TYR A 376 -10.99 -8.20 3.30
C TYR A 376 -11.49 -9.21 4.35
N GLN A 377 -11.78 -8.72 5.57
CA GLN A 377 -12.35 -9.52 6.67
C GLN A 377 -11.56 -10.80 7.03
N GLY A 378 -10.24 -10.79 6.81
CA GLY A 378 -9.36 -11.92 7.14
C GLY A 378 -9.32 -13.04 6.08
N VAL A 379 -10.04 -12.90 4.97
CA VAL A 379 -9.92 -13.84 3.84
C VAL A 379 -8.71 -13.45 3.00
N ARG A 380 -7.74 -14.36 2.87
CA ARG A 380 -6.57 -14.16 2.00
C ARG A 380 -6.88 -14.68 0.59
N PRO A 381 -7.05 -13.81 -0.41
CA PRO A 381 -7.28 -14.25 -1.78
C PRO A 381 -6.06 -15.00 -2.29
N ARG A 382 -6.28 -16.07 -3.05
CA ARG A 382 -5.22 -16.85 -3.73
C ARG A 382 -5.58 -16.98 -5.19
N PHE A 383 -4.58 -16.87 -6.05
CA PHE A 383 -4.75 -17.00 -7.49
C PHE A 383 -5.57 -18.26 -7.86
N GLY A 384 -6.67 -18.07 -8.58
CA GLY A 384 -7.62 -19.12 -8.90
C GLY A 384 -8.94 -18.58 -9.45
N PRO A 385 -9.96 -19.44 -9.65
CA PRO A 385 -11.25 -19.04 -10.24
C PRO A 385 -11.96 -17.88 -9.54
N GLN A 386 -11.71 -17.69 -8.24
CA GLN A 386 -12.29 -16.60 -7.43
C GLN A 386 -11.32 -15.42 -7.19
N TYR A 387 -10.13 -15.44 -7.80
CA TYR A 387 -9.16 -14.36 -7.72
C TYR A 387 -8.26 -14.35 -8.97
N ILE A 388 -8.74 -13.67 -10.02
CA ILE A 388 -8.02 -13.45 -11.29
C ILE A 388 -7.56 -12.00 -11.48
N ILE A 389 -8.03 -11.08 -10.63
CA ILE A 389 -7.72 -9.65 -10.66
C ILE A 389 -7.34 -9.21 -9.23
N PRO A 390 -6.32 -8.37 -9.03
CA PRO A 390 -5.97 -7.86 -7.71
C PRO A 390 -7.09 -7.01 -7.11
N VAL A 391 -7.04 -6.78 -5.80
CA VAL A 391 -8.03 -5.95 -5.11
C VAL A 391 -7.60 -4.48 -5.02
N PRO A 392 -8.53 -3.50 -5.04
CA PRO A 392 -8.22 -2.06 -5.03
C PRO A 392 -7.23 -1.57 -3.96
N PHE A 393 -7.25 -2.18 -2.77
CA PHE A 393 -6.40 -1.81 -1.64
C PHE A 393 -5.09 -2.62 -1.58
N ASP A 394 -4.75 -3.36 -2.65
CA ASP A 394 -3.47 -4.05 -2.71
C ASP A 394 -2.31 -3.04 -2.74
N PRO A 395 -1.45 -3.04 -1.71
CA PRO A 395 -0.37 -2.08 -1.58
C PRO A 395 0.67 -2.17 -2.71
N ARG A 396 0.72 -3.28 -3.44
CA ARG A 396 1.72 -3.50 -4.49
C ARG A 396 1.36 -2.80 -5.81
N LEU A 397 0.09 -2.41 -6.00
CA LEU A 397 -0.37 -1.76 -7.24
C LEU A 397 0.45 -0.51 -7.59
N ILE A 398 0.77 0.31 -6.58
CA ILE A 398 1.51 1.57 -6.76
C ILE A 398 2.95 1.35 -7.25
N ALA A 399 3.55 0.18 -7.01
CA ALA A 399 4.90 -0.13 -7.47
C ALA A 399 4.91 -1.00 -8.73
N ALA A 400 3.85 -1.74 -9.01
CA ALA A 400 3.79 -2.63 -10.18
C ALA A 400 3.34 -1.90 -11.45
N ILE A 401 2.19 -1.22 -11.40
CA ILE A 401 1.53 -0.68 -12.60
C ILE A 401 2.25 0.56 -13.14
N PRO A 402 2.56 1.59 -12.32
CA PRO A 402 3.20 2.80 -12.84
C PRO A 402 4.57 2.50 -13.47
N VAL A 403 5.32 1.55 -12.91
CA VAL A 403 6.62 1.12 -13.44
C VAL A 403 6.47 0.49 -14.83
N ALA A 404 5.48 -0.41 -15.01
CA ALA A 404 5.21 -1.02 -16.31
C ALA A 404 4.76 0.02 -17.35
N VAL A 405 3.92 0.97 -16.94
CA VAL A 405 3.43 2.05 -17.81
C VAL A 405 4.55 3.03 -18.19
N ALA A 406 5.37 3.45 -17.23
CA ALA A 406 6.53 4.31 -17.44
C ALA A 406 7.54 3.66 -18.39
N LYS A 407 7.83 2.37 -18.19
CA LYS A 407 8.69 1.59 -19.08
C LYS A 407 8.16 1.57 -20.51
N ALA A 408 6.88 1.24 -20.70
CA ALA A 408 6.27 1.23 -22.03
C ALA A 408 6.26 2.61 -22.70
N ALA A 409 6.06 3.69 -21.92
CA ALA A 409 6.12 5.05 -22.43
C ALA A 409 7.53 5.42 -22.95
N MET A 410 8.58 5.01 -22.23
CA MET A 410 9.97 5.18 -22.67
C MET A 410 10.28 4.34 -23.92
N GLU A 411 9.90 3.06 -23.93
CA GLU A 411 10.13 2.15 -25.06
C GLU A 411 9.44 2.59 -26.36
N THR A 412 8.29 3.25 -26.24
CA THR A 412 7.54 3.78 -27.40
C THR A 412 7.89 5.21 -27.76
N GLY A 413 8.81 5.85 -27.03
CA GLY A 413 9.29 7.21 -27.33
C GLY A 413 8.29 8.33 -27.03
N VAL A 414 7.24 8.05 -26.25
CA VAL A 414 6.27 9.09 -25.82
C VAL A 414 6.67 9.74 -24.50
N ALA A 415 7.63 9.18 -23.77
CA ALA A 415 8.21 9.79 -22.56
C ALA A 415 9.10 10.99 -22.90
N ARG A 416 8.97 12.08 -22.12
CA ARG A 416 9.85 13.26 -22.21
C ARG A 416 10.88 13.33 -21.08
N ARG A 417 10.78 12.42 -20.10
CA ARG A 417 11.74 12.25 -19.02
C ARG A 417 12.07 10.78 -18.89
N GLU A 418 13.36 10.46 -18.92
CA GLU A 418 13.84 9.09 -18.72
C GLU A 418 13.99 8.76 -17.23
N LEU A 419 13.74 7.49 -16.90
CA LEU A 419 13.97 6.90 -15.59
C LEU A 419 15.03 5.79 -15.75
N PRO A 420 16.31 6.06 -15.45
CA PRO A 420 17.39 5.12 -15.70
C PRO A 420 17.36 3.89 -14.79
N ASP A 421 16.73 4.00 -13.62
CA ASP A 421 16.62 2.93 -12.62
C ASP A 421 15.15 2.73 -12.23
N LEU A 422 14.53 1.71 -12.85
CA LEU A 422 13.14 1.36 -12.60
C LEU A 422 12.92 0.71 -11.23
N GLU A 423 13.95 0.08 -10.64
CA GLU A 423 13.85 -0.47 -9.28
C GLU A 423 13.85 0.65 -8.24
N ALA A 424 14.73 1.64 -8.39
CA ALA A 424 14.72 2.83 -7.55
C ALA A 424 13.38 3.59 -7.65
N TYR A 425 12.81 3.69 -8.85
CA TYR A 425 11.49 4.26 -9.06
C TYR A 425 10.37 3.47 -8.35
N ALA A 426 10.37 2.14 -8.45
CA ALA A 426 9.43 1.28 -7.73
C ALA A 426 9.52 1.45 -6.20
N HIS A 427 10.73 1.62 -5.67
CA HIS A 427 10.95 1.89 -4.25
C HIS A 427 10.44 3.28 -3.84
N GLU A 428 10.69 4.31 -4.67
CA GLU A 428 10.18 5.66 -4.42
C GLU A 428 8.65 5.67 -4.34
N LEU A 429 7.97 5.03 -5.29
CA LEU A 429 6.51 4.95 -5.32
C LEU A 429 5.94 4.22 -4.10
N SER A 430 6.59 3.13 -3.69
CA SER A 430 6.22 2.40 -2.46
C SER A 430 6.33 3.30 -1.22
N ALA A 431 7.35 4.16 -1.16
CA ALA A 431 7.56 5.11 -0.08
C ALA A 431 6.60 6.31 -0.07
N ARG A 432 5.97 6.64 -1.20
CA ARG A 432 4.95 7.69 -1.26
C ARG A 432 3.65 7.30 -0.53
N ARG A 433 3.27 6.02 -0.58
CA ARG A 433 2.08 5.54 0.16
C ARG A 433 2.36 5.37 1.65
N ASP A 434 3.58 4.95 1.98
CA ASP A 434 4.03 4.77 3.35
C ASP A 434 5.41 5.43 3.54
N PRO A 435 5.48 6.61 4.21
CA PRO A 435 6.75 7.27 4.53
C PRO A 435 7.77 6.34 5.22
N MET A 436 7.29 5.27 5.87
CA MET A 436 8.12 4.27 6.51
C MET A 436 8.88 3.37 5.53
N ALA A 437 8.36 3.14 4.33
CA ALA A 437 8.98 2.22 3.38
C ALA A 437 10.41 2.69 3.02
N SER A 438 10.67 3.99 2.95
CA SER A 438 12.02 4.54 2.70
C SER A 438 13.04 4.26 3.82
N THR A 439 12.58 4.22 5.08
CA THR A 439 13.44 3.95 6.24
C THR A 439 13.68 2.45 6.39
N THR A 440 12.63 1.66 6.25
CA THR A 440 12.69 0.19 6.23
C THR A 440 13.51 -0.33 5.06
N GLN A 441 13.40 0.26 3.86
CA GLN A 441 14.15 -0.19 2.68
C GLN A 441 15.66 0.03 2.84
N ARG A 442 16.09 1.20 3.34
CA ARG A 442 17.51 1.46 3.63
C ARG A 442 18.08 0.46 4.63
N LEU A 443 17.29 0.06 5.61
CA LEU A 443 17.64 -1.00 6.55
C LEU A 443 17.81 -2.35 5.82
N TYR A 444 16.84 -2.72 4.99
CA TYR A 444 16.85 -3.96 4.22
C TYR A 444 18.06 -4.06 3.29
N GLU A 445 18.38 -2.99 2.55
CA GLU A 445 19.57 -2.94 1.69
C GLU A 445 20.87 -3.18 2.45
N ARG A 446 21.00 -2.62 3.67
CA ARG A 446 22.18 -2.87 4.51
C ARG A 446 22.23 -4.31 5.00
N VAL A 447 21.10 -4.90 5.38
CA VAL A 447 21.02 -6.30 5.81
C VAL A 447 21.32 -7.25 4.64
N ARG A 448 20.83 -6.98 3.42
CA ARG A 448 21.13 -7.78 2.21
C ARG A 448 22.63 -7.86 1.91
N ARG A 449 23.41 -6.81 2.24
CA ARG A 449 24.88 -6.83 2.06
C ARG A 449 25.60 -7.75 3.04
N SER A 450 24.99 -8.04 4.19
CA SER A 450 25.52 -8.97 5.19
C SER A 450 24.36 -9.79 5.79
N PRO A 451 23.79 -10.74 5.04
CA PRO A 451 22.62 -11.49 5.47
C PRO A 451 22.86 -12.22 6.80
N LYS A 452 21.84 -12.28 7.66
CA LYS A 452 21.98 -12.81 9.04
C LYS A 452 21.07 -14.01 9.32
N ARG A 453 21.44 -14.82 10.31
CA ARG A 453 20.63 -15.91 10.84
C ARG A 453 19.77 -15.39 11.99
N VAL A 454 18.46 -15.31 11.79
CA VAL A 454 17.52 -14.79 12.78
C VAL A 454 16.62 -15.91 13.30
N VAL A 455 16.52 -16.04 14.62
CA VAL A 455 15.56 -16.94 15.27
C VAL A 455 14.19 -16.28 15.38
N PHE A 456 13.18 -16.95 14.84
CA PHE A 456 11.77 -16.62 14.99
C PHE A 456 11.22 -17.54 16.09
N ALA A 457 11.14 -17.01 17.32
CA ALA A 457 10.98 -17.83 18.53
C ALA A 457 9.62 -18.55 18.62
N GLU A 458 8.57 -17.99 18.02
CA GLU A 458 7.17 -18.44 18.14
C GLU A 458 6.64 -19.01 16.82
N ALA A 459 7.46 -19.81 16.13
CA ALA A 459 7.19 -20.28 14.76
C ALA A 459 5.98 -21.23 14.60
N GLU A 460 5.35 -21.66 15.71
CA GLU A 460 4.08 -22.39 15.63
C GLU A 460 2.92 -21.48 15.15
N GLU A 461 3.08 -20.16 15.20
CA GLU A 461 2.10 -19.18 14.73
C GLU A 461 2.23 -18.89 13.23
N GLU A 462 1.09 -18.80 12.53
CA GLU A 462 1.04 -18.55 11.08
C GLU A 462 1.79 -17.26 10.67
N GLN A 463 1.51 -16.15 11.34
CA GLN A 463 2.13 -14.85 11.06
C GLN A 463 3.66 -14.85 11.23
N VAL A 464 4.19 -15.68 12.14
CA VAL A 464 5.64 -15.82 12.36
C VAL A 464 6.27 -16.64 11.22
N MET A 465 5.62 -17.70 10.75
CA MET A 465 6.08 -18.47 9.58
C MET A 465 6.10 -17.61 8.31
N ARG A 466 5.07 -16.79 8.09
CA ARG A 466 5.01 -15.86 6.95
C ARG A 466 6.09 -14.80 7.02
N ALA A 467 6.33 -14.24 8.21
CA ALA A 467 7.42 -13.30 8.42
C ALA A 467 8.78 -13.92 8.10
N ALA A 468 9.04 -15.16 8.51
CA ALA A 468 10.27 -15.87 8.17
C ALA A 468 10.45 -16.08 6.65
N ILE A 469 9.37 -16.43 5.95
CA ILE A 469 9.39 -16.56 4.49
C ILE A 469 9.65 -15.22 3.83
N SER A 470 8.97 -14.16 4.26
CA SER A 470 9.17 -12.82 3.72
C SER A 470 10.60 -12.33 3.97
N TYR A 471 11.16 -12.58 5.16
CA TYR A 471 12.55 -12.27 5.49
C TYR A 471 13.55 -12.95 4.55
N THR A 472 13.35 -14.24 4.25
CA THR A 472 14.22 -15.00 3.32
C THR A 472 14.01 -14.59 1.87
N ALA A 473 12.75 -14.43 1.43
CA ALA A 473 12.40 -14.00 0.07
C ALA A 473 12.95 -12.62 -0.29
N GLN A 474 13.03 -11.72 0.70
CA GLN A 474 13.64 -10.41 0.55
C GLN A 474 15.18 -10.42 0.60
N GLY A 475 15.81 -11.59 0.71
CA GLY A 475 17.27 -11.73 0.73
C GLY A 475 17.93 -11.23 2.03
N LEU A 476 17.19 -11.15 3.14
CA LEU A 476 17.71 -10.62 4.40
C LEU A 476 18.56 -11.64 5.17
N GLY A 477 18.40 -12.93 4.89
CA GLY A 477 19.26 -13.99 5.43
C GLY A 477 18.55 -15.31 5.67
N THR A 478 18.94 -16.02 6.72
CA THR A 478 18.37 -17.32 7.12
C THR A 478 17.36 -17.14 8.24
N ALA A 479 16.17 -17.69 8.07
CA ALA A 479 15.16 -17.74 9.12
C ALA A 479 15.20 -19.09 9.85
N ILE A 480 15.37 -19.05 11.17
CA ILE A 480 15.33 -20.22 12.05
C ILE A 480 13.99 -20.23 12.77
N LEU A 481 13.09 -21.10 12.35
CA LEU A 481 11.78 -21.33 12.94
C LEU A 481 11.91 -22.20 14.19
N LEU A 482 11.70 -21.64 15.38
CA LEU A 482 11.76 -22.39 16.64
C LEU A 482 10.36 -22.90 17.05
N GLY A 483 10.23 -24.22 17.16
CA GLY A 483 9.01 -24.86 17.63
C GLY A 483 9.01 -26.36 17.38
N ARG A 484 7.86 -27.01 17.59
CA ARG A 484 7.71 -28.45 17.34
C ARG A 484 7.49 -28.69 15.85
N ASP A 485 8.31 -29.56 15.24
CA ASP A 485 8.33 -29.80 13.79
C ASP A 485 6.97 -30.28 13.26
N ASP A 486 6.32 -31.20 13.96
CA ASP A 486 4.99 -31.72 13.62
C ASP A 486 3.92 -30.63 13.60
N ILE A 487 3.96 -29.69 14.55
CA ILE A 487 2.98 -28.61 14.65
C ILE A 487 3.25 -27.51 13.64
N ILE A 488 4.51 -27.11 13.46
CA ILE A 488 4.91 -26.13 12.45
C ILE A 488 4.45 -26.61 11.08
N ARG A 489 4.76 -27.86 10.71
CA ARG A 489 4.36 -28.43 9.41
C ARG A 489 2.84 -28.54 9.26
N ALA A 490 2.13 -29.02 10.29
CA ALA A 490 0.67 -29.13 10.23
C ALA A 490 -0.04 -27.76 10.17
N ASN A 491 0.52 -26.72 10.79
CA ASN A 491 -0.01 -25.36 10.70
C ASN A 491 0.34 -24.73 9.36
N ALA A 492 1.54 -24.96 8.83
CA ALA A 492 1.96 -24.51 7.51
C ALA A 492 1.07 -25.09 6.40
N GLU A 493 0.82 -26.40 6.43
CA GLU A 493 -0.07 -27.07 5.46
C GLU A 493 -1.48 -26.48 5.48
N ARG A 494 -2.07 -26.30 6.67
CA ARG A 494 -3.38 -25.63 6.85
C ARG A 494 -3.39 -24.20 6.32
N ALA A 495 -2.29 -23.47 6.53
CA ALA A 495 -2.12 -22.10 6.05
C ALA A 495 -1.67 -22.01 4.57
N GLY A 496 -1.48 -23.14 3.89
CA GLY A 496 -0.91 -23.23 2.53
C GLY A 496 0.47 -22.57 2.40
N ILE A 497 1.29 -22.71 3.42
CA ILE A 497 2.64 -22.16 3.51
C ILE A 497 3.63 -23.25 3.12
N ASP A 498 4.45 -22.98 2.11
CA ASP A 498 5.58 -23.83 1.74
C ASP A 498 6.82 -23.46 2.57
N LEU A 499 7.23 -24.38 3.45
CA LEU A 499 8.40 -24.24 4.31
C LEU A 499 9.66 -24.88 3.72
N ASP A 500 9.56 -25.66 2.63
CA ASP A 500 10.69 -26.35 2.00
C ASP A 500 11.42 -25.40 1.03
N ARG A 501 11.63 -24.16 1.48
CA ARG A 501 12.31 -23.08 0.75
C ARG A 501 13.77 -22.96 1.20
N PRO A 502 14.68 -22.53 0.32
CA PRO A 502 16.06 -22.26 0.71
C PRO A 502 16.12 -21.20 1.83
N ASN A 503 17.07 -21.36 2.74
CA ASN A 503 17.32 -20.47 3.88
C ASN A 503 16.25 -20.46 4.99
N ILE A 504 15.31 -21.42 4.99
CA ILE A 504 14.42 -21.69 6.13
C ILE A 504 14.92 -22.93 6.86
N LYS A 505 15.04 -22.85 8.19
CA LYS A 505 15.43 -23.98 9.05
C LYS A 505 14.46 -24.12 10.21
N ILE A 506 13.94 -25.32 10.43
CA ILE A 506 13.14 -25.64 11.62
C ILE A 506 14.08 -26.17 12.70
N THR A 507 13.96 -25.64 13.92
CA THR A 507 14.70 -26.11 15.10
C THR A 507 13.72 -26.45 16.21
N ASN A 508 13.87 -27.64 16.78
CA ASN A 508 13.06 -28.10 17.91
C ASN A 508 13.93 -28.20 19.16
N ALA A 509 13.57 -27.44 20.19
CA ALA A 509 14.30 -27.40 21.46
C ALA A 509 14.45 -28.79 22.11
N ARG A 510 13.49 -29.70 21.92
CA ARG A 510 13.54 -31.05 22.50
C ARG A 510 14.47 -32.02 21.78
N LEU A 511 14.75 -31.77 20.51
CA LEU A 511 15.55 -32.65 19.65
C LEU A 511 16.95 -32.07 19.37
N SER A 512 17.24 -30.87 19.87
CA SER A 512 18.50 -30.19 19.59
C SER A 512 19.65 -30.80 20.36
N GLU A 513 20.75 -31.09 19.66
CA GLU A 513 22.01 -31.58 20.26
C GLU A 513 22.71 -30.52 21.13
N ARG A 514 22.26 -29.25 21.08
CA ARG A 514 22.84 -28.11 21.81
C ARG A 514 22.23 -27.89 23.20
N VAL A 515 21.20 -28.66 23.56
CA VAL A 515 20.42 -28.48 24.80
C VAL A 515 21.28 -28.46 26.06
N GLU A 516 22.17 -29.45 26.22
CA GLU A 516 23.05 -29.54 27.41
C GLU A 516 23.97 -28.31 27.50
N ILE A 517 24.49 -27.84 26.36
CA ILE A 517 25.35 -26.64 26.31
C ILE A 517 24.59 -25.40 26.76
N TYR A 518 23.32 -25.26 26.35
CA TYR A 518 22.48 -24.14 26.79
C TYR A 518 22.10 -24.22 28.26
N ILE A 519 21.87 -25.43 28.79
CA ILE A 519 21.61 -25.67 30.21
C ILE A 519 22.83 -25.27 31.04
N ASP A 520 24.03 -25.74 30.67
CA ASP A 520 25.27 -25.43 31.38
C ASP A 520 25.56 -23.92 31.36
N TYR A 521 25.40 -23.28 30.19
CA TYR A 521 25.54 -21.84 30.04
C TYR A 521 24.57 -21.05 30.95
N LEU A 522 23.28 -21.38 30.88
CA LEU A 522 22.26 -20.65 31.63
C LEU A 522 22.36 -20.94 33.14
N TYR A 523 22.72 -22.16 33.53
CA TYR A 523 22.93 -22.53 34.93
C TYR A 523 24.12 -21.80 35.52
N ALA A 524 25.25 -21.73 34.80
CA ALA A 524 26.41 -20.97 35.26
C ALA A 524 26.08 -19.50 35.58
N ARG A 525 25.12 -18.91 34.86
CA ARG A 525 24.62 -17.54 35.06
C ARG A 525 23.64 -17.42 36.23
N LEU A 526 22.73 -18.37 36.39
CA LEU A 526 21.60 -18.27 37.32
C LEU A 526 21.82 -18.98 38.67
N GLN A 527 22.82 -19.85 38.80
CA GLN A 527 23.07 -20.63 40.02
C GLN A 527 23.27 -19.77 41.28
N ARG A 528 23.82 -18.55 41.15
CA ARG A 528 24.00 -17.60 42.27
C ARG A 528 22.79 -16.69 42.51
N GLN A 529 21.73 -16.86 41.72
CA GLN A 529 20.45 -16.17 41.86
C GLN A 529 19.36 -17.11 42.41
N GLY A 530 19.75 -18.30 42.89
CA GLY A 530 18.85 -19.26 43.54
C GLY A 530 18.22 -20.31 42.63
N PHE A 531 18.57 -20.36 41.34
CA PHE A 531 18.06 -21.38 40.41
C PHE A 531 18.78 -22.72 40.60
N LEU A 532 18.01 -23.81 40.67
CA LEU A 532 18.56 -25.17 40.64
C LEU A 532 18.79 -25.61 39.19
N LEU A 533 19.68 -26.60 38.98
CA LEU A 533 19.94 -27.15 37.66
C LEU A 533 18.64 -27.62 36.96
N ARG A 534 17.76 -28.30 37.71
CA ARG A 534 16.44 -28.74 37.21
C ARG A 534 15.52 -27.61 36.79
N ASP A 535 15.64 -26.43 37.41
CA ASP A 535 14.83 -25.27 37.04
C ASP A 535 15.29 -24.74 35.68
N VAL A 536 16.61 -24.68 35.48
CA VAL A 536 17.22 -24.28 34.20
C VAL A 536 16.92 -25.27 33.09
N GLN A 537 17.02 -26.58 33.37
CA GLN A 537 16.60 -27.62 32.43
C GLN A 537 15.16 -27.40 31.94
N ARG A 538 14.24 -27.13 32.87
CA ARG A 538 12.85 -26.83 32.53
C ARG A 538 12.71 -25.58 31.67
N LEU A 539 13.49 -24.52 31.94
CA LEU A 539 13.48 -23.30 31.12
C LEU A 539 13.94 -23.59 29.69
N VAL A 540 15.09 -24.27 29.51
CA VAL A 540 15.64 -24.57 28.18
C VAL A 540 14.74 -25.51 27.38
N HIS A 541 14.15 -26.53 28.01
CA HIS A 541 13.32 -27.52 27.31
C HIS A 541 11.93 -27.02 26.90
N ASN A 542 11.32 -26.15 27.71
CA ASN A 542 9.91 -25.82 27.57
C ASN A 542 9.66 -24.36 27.18
N ASP A 543 10.62 -23.46 27.40
CA ASP A 543 10.46 -22.04 27.11
C ASP A 543 11.26 -21.64 25.87
N ARG A 544 10.51 -21.37 24.78
CA ARG A 544 11.04 -20.94 23.49
C ARG A 544 11.89 -19.68 23.55
N ASN A 545 11.60 -18.74 24.46
CA ASN A 545 12.37 -17.50 24.58
C ASN A 545 13.73 -17.74 25.19
N HIS A 546 13.80 -18.57 26.24
CA HIS A 546 15.07 -18.95 26.85
C HIS A 546 15.93 -19.72 25.86
N PHE A 547 15.34 -20.68 25.13
CA PHE A 547 16.05 -21.45 24.12
C PHE A 547 16.58 -20.55 23.00
N ALA A 548 15.72 -19.72 22.40
CA ALA A 548 16.13 -18.76 21.34
C ALA A 548 17.21 -17.78 21.82
N ALA A 549 17.08 -17.25 23.04
CA ALA A 549 18.07 -16.33 23.59
C ALA A 549 19.41 -17.02 23.89
N CYS A 550 19.41 -18.30 24.28
CA CYS A 550 20.64 -19.10 24.40
C CYS A 550 21.29 -19.35 23.04
N MET A 551 20.51 -19.63 21.98
CA MET A 551 21.04 -19.78 20.61
C MET A 551 21.80 -18.52 20.18
N VAL A 552 21.24 -17.35 20.44
CA VAL A 552 21.87 -16.06 20.11
C VAL A 552 23.08 -15.78 21.02
N ALA A 553 22.97 -16.05 22.32
CA ALA A 553 24.07 -15.86 23.27
C ALA A 553 25.30 -16.70 22.91
N MET A 554 25.09 -17.93 22.44
CA MET A 554 26.14 -18.90 22.10
C MET A 554 26.59 -18.87 20.63
N GLY A 555 26.03 -17.97 19.80
CA GLY A 555 26.43 -17.77 18.40
C GLY A 555 25.84 -18.75 17.38
N ASP A 556 24.89 -19.59 17.81
CA ASP A 556 24.15 -20.49 16.94
C ASP A 556 23.15 -19.74 16.03
N ALA A 557 22.78 -18.51 16.43
CA ALA A 557 22.11 -17.52 15.60
C ALA A 557 22.69 -16.11 15.86
N ASP A 558 22.48 -15.19 14.92
CA ASP A 558 23.03 -13.84 15.00
C ASP A 558 22.07 -12.87 15.72
N ALA A 559 20.76 -13.11 15.62
CA ALA A 559 19.72 -12.34 16.30
C ALA A 559 18.45 -13.17 16.55
N MET A 560 17.51 -12.62 17.33
CA MET A 560 16.17 -13.21 17.50
C MET A 560 15.05 -12.16 17.50
N VAL A 561 13.86 -12.62 17.12
CA VAL A 561 12.59 -11.92 17.27
C VAL A 561 11.60 -12.79 18.05
N THR A 562 10.88 -12.19 19.00
CA THR A 562 9.87 -12.84 19.87
C THR A 562 8.79 -11.84 20.30
N GLY A 563 7.78 -12.26 21.06
CA GLY A 563 6.78 -11.38 21.70
C GLY A 563 5.41 -11.40 21.03
N THR A 564 5.23 -12.18 19.98
CA THR A 564 3.97 -12.33 19.24
C THR A 564 2.88 -12.98 20.07
N THR A 565 3.24 -13.89 20.99
CA THR A 565 2.28 -14.62 21.85
C THR A 565 2.45 -14.33 23.35
N ARG A 566 3.34 -13.41 23.71
CA ARG A 566 3.71 -13.15 25.11
C ARG A 566 3.80 -11.66 25.40
N ASN A 567 3.39 -11.27 26.61
CA ASN A 567 3.55 -9.90 27.09
C ASN A 567 5.02 -9.46 27.05
N TYR A 568 5.23 -8.21 26.62
CA TYR A 568 6.57 -7.64 26.39
C TYR A 568 7.50 -7.77 27.61
N SER A 569 7.00 -7.45 28.82
CA SER A 569 7.79 -7.50 30.05
C SER A 569 8.28 -8.92 30.37
N THR A 570 7.43 -9.93 30.18
CA THR A 570 7.82 -11.33 30.39
C THR A 570 8.85 -11.78 29.36
N ALA A 571 8.65 -11.46 28.08
CA ALA A 571 9.61 -11.77 27.03
C ALA A 571 10.97 -11.10 27.28
N LEU A 572 10.98 -9.84 27.74
CA LEU A 572 12.19 -9.12 28.10
C LEU A 572 12.93 -9.76 29.28
N GLU A 573 12.20 -10.20 30.31
CA GLU A 573 12.80 -10.87 31.46
C GLU A 573 13.45 -12.20 31.06
N ASP A 574 12.78 -13.01 30.24
CA ASP A 574 13.31 -14.28 29.72
C ASP A 574 14.61 -14.05 28.93
N VAL A 575 14.64 -13.02 28.08
CA VAL A 575 15.82 -12.61 27.31
C VAL A 575 16.96 -12.17 28.23
N ARG A 576 16.68 -11.34 29.26
CA ARG A 576 17.69 -10.80 30.18
C ARG A 576 18.34 -11.86 31.08
N ARG A 577 17.68 -12.99 31.32
CA ARG A 577 18.32 -14.14 32.00
C ARG A 577 19.43 -14.74 31.15
N CYS A 578 19.25 -14.75 29.83
CA CYS A 578 20.16 -15.39 28.88
C CYS A 578 21.22 -14.45 28.31
N ILE A 579 20.89 -13.16 28.10
CA ILE A 579 21.74 -12.18 27.41
C ILE A 579 22.03 -11.01 28.35
N ASN A 580 23.31 -10.64 28.46
CA ASN A 580 23.75 -9.52 29.29
C ASN A 580 23.42 -8.17 28.63
N THR A 581 23.32 -7.15 29.46
CA THR A 581 23.53 -5.76 29.00
C THR A 581 24.95 -5.63 28.45
N LYS A 582 25.12 -4.92 27.33
CA LYS A 582 26.44 -4.65 26.76
C LYS A 582 27.26 -3.81 27.75
N PRO A 583 28.55 -4.10 28.00
CA PRO A 583 29.35 -3.33 28.96
C PRO A 583 29.36 -1.83 28.65
N GLY A 584 29.02 -0.99 29.63
CA GLY A 584 28.96 0.48 29.47
C GLY A 584 27.68 0.98 28.80
N HIS A 585 26.73 0.10 28.49
CA HIS A 585 25.44 0.43 27.88
C HIS A 585 24.29 0.20 28.86
N ARG A 586 23.11 0.69 28.49
CA ARG A 586 21.86 0.47 29.22
C ARG A 586 20.78 -0.10 28.31
N VAL A 587 20.04 -1.10 28.80
CA VAL A 587 18.93 -1.68 28.05
C VAL A 587 17.74 -0.72 28.07
N ILE A 588 17.29 -0.24 26.91
CA ILE A 588 16.16 0.68 26.80
C ILE A 588 15.22 0.25 25.67
N GLY A 589 13.96 0.68 25.75
CA GLY A 589 13.00 0.61 24.65
C GLY A 589 12.91 1.97 23.96
N VAL A 590 13.02 2.00 22.63
CA VAL A 590 12.84 3.23 21.85
C VAL A 590 11.75 3.05 20.82
N SER A 591 10.72 3.89 20.86
CA SER A 591 9.70 3.90 19.82
C SER A 591 10.00 4.97 18.78
N LEU A 592 9.95 4.62 17.50
CA LEU A 592 10.04 5.56 16.39
C LEU A 592 8.64 6.03 16.04
N VAL A 593 8.40 7.33 16.15
CA VAL A 593 7.15 7.97 15.75
C VAL A 593 7.38 8.69 14.44
N VAL A 594 6.58 8.37 13.43
CA VAL A 594 6.62 9.03 12.13
C VAL A 594 5.29 9.70 11.82
N SER A 595 5.37 11.01 11.56
CA SER A 595 4.21 11.83 11.27
C SER A 595 4.59 12.94 10.30
N ARG A 596 3.82 13.09 9.20
CA ARG A 596 3.89 14.21 8.24
C ARG A 596 5.34 14.62 7.88
N ASN A 597 6.16 13.63 7.50
CA ASN A 597 7.60 13.74 7.13
C ASN A 597 8.59 14.01 8.27
N ARG A 598 8.20 13.86 9.55
CA ARG A 598 9.12 13.90 10.70
C ARG A 598 9.25 12.53 11.32
N THR A 599 10.49 12.15 11.65
CA THR A 599 10.80 10.97 12.46
C THR A 599 11.32 11.42 13.81
N VAL A 600 10.71 10.92 14.88
CA VAL A 600 11.08 11.24 16.27
C VAL A 600 11.30 9.93 17.03
N PHE A 601 12.42 9.84 17.73
CA PHE A 601 12.75 8.73 18.62
C PHE A 601 12.28 9.07 20.02
N VAL A 602 11.42 8.22 20.61
CA VAL A 602 10.88 8.40 21.96
C VAL A 602 11.44 7.31 22.86
N ALA A 603 12.16 7.68 23.91
CA ALA A 603 12.82 6.77 24.84
C ALA A 603 12.57 7.22 26.29
N ASP A 604 12.51 6.39 27.31
CA ASP A 604 12.36 4.94 27.28
C ASP A 604 10.87 4.57 27.26
N THR A 605 10.47 3.73 26.31
CA THR A 605 9.08 3.31 26.11
C THR A 605 8.76 1.92 26.67
N ALA A 606 9.73 1.19 27.20
CA ALA A 606 9.51 -0.23 27.53
C ALA A 606 10.25 -0.80 28.75
N VAL A 607 11.36 -0.21 29.22
CA VAL A 607 12.25 -0.89 30.19
C VAL A 607 12.21 -0.26 31.59
N HIS A 608 12.42 1.05 31.71
CA HIS A 608 12.52 1.71 33.02
C HIS A 608 11.23 2.40 33.44
N ASP A 609 10.62 1.91 34.53
CA ASP A 609 9.38 2.50 35.06
C ASP A 609 9.56 3.95 35.53
N MET A 610 10.43 4.14 36.52
CA MET A 610 10.74 5.43 37.14
C MET A 610 12.27 5.62 37.20
N PRO A 611 12.91 6.07 36.11
CA PRO A 611 14.37 6.20 36.03
C PRO A 611 14.92 7.26 36.99
N SER A 612 16.10 6.99 37.56
CA SER A 612 16.91 7.99 38.27
C SER A 612 17.56 9.00 37.30
N ALA A 613 18.23 10.03 37.81
CA ALA A 613 18.93 11.01 36.99
C ALA A 613 20.05 10.36 36.15
N GLU A 614 20.82 9.45 36.76
CA GLU A 614 21.81 8.62 36.06
C GLU A 614 21.17 7.73 34.99
N ASP A 615 20.04 7.10 35.29
CA ASP A 615 19.34 6.26 34.32
C ASP A 615 18.83 7.08 33.13
N LEU A 616 18.29 8.29 33.36
CA LEU A 616 17.86 9.21 32.31
C LEU A 616 19.03 9.66 31.43
N ALA A 617 20.20 9.94 32.02
CA ALA A 617 21.41 10.26 31.27
C ALA A 617 21.88 9.07 30.41
N ASP A 618 21.84 7.84 30.95
CA ASP A 618 22.17 6.63 30.20
C ASP A 618 21.17 6.41 29.05
N ILE A 619 19.86 6.58 29.29
CA ILE A 619 18.80 6.47 28.28
C ILE A 619 19.05 7.48 27.13
N ALA A 620 19.42 8.72 27.46
CA ALA A 620 19.71 9.74 26.47
C ALA A 620 20.87 9.35 25.53
N VAL A 621 21.96 8.81 26.10
CA VAL A 621 23.13 8.35 25.33
C VAL A 621 22.75 7.20 24.40
N GLU A 622 21.99 6.22 24.89
CA GLU A 622 21.55 5.07 24.09
C GLU A 622 20.60 5.48 22.96
N ALA A 623 19.62 6.35 23.26
CA ALA A 623 18.67 6.84 22.28
C ALA A 623 19.36 7.68 21.18
N ALA A 624 20.32 8.54 21.56
CA ALA A 624 21.12 9.30 20.62
C ALA A 624 21.97 8.38 19.72
N GLY A 625 22.57 7.33 20.29
CA GLY A 625 23.29 6.31 19.54
C GLY A 625 22.42 5.59 18.52
N LEU A 626 21.18 5.25 18.89
CA LEU A 626 20.21 4.66 17.97
C LEU A 626 19.82 5.62 16.84
N ALA A 627 19.52 6.88 17.15
CA ALA A 627 19.20 7.88 16.13
C ALA A 627 20.31 8.02 15.07
N ARG A 628 21.58 8.02 15.51
CA ARG A 628 22.75 8.02 14.60
C ARG A 628 22.82 6.76 13.74
N ARG A 629 22.54 5.58 14.29
CA ARG A 629 22.51 4.33 13.50
C ARG A 629 21.47 4.38 12.37
N PHE A 630 20.38 5.12 12.58
CA PHE A 630 19.35 5.41 11.58
C PHE A 630 19.68 6.60 10.65
N GLY A 631 20.85 7.22 10.81
CA GLY A 631 21.35 8.30 9.96
C GLY A 631 20.88 9.70 10.35
N TYR A 632 20.39 9.89 11.57
CA TYR A 632 19.98 11.20 12.09
C TYR A 632 21.07 11.78 13.00
N GLU A 633 21.36 13.08 12.86
CA GLU A 633 22.14 13.78 13.89
C GLU A 633 21.23 14.03 15.11
N PRO A 634 21.57 13.47 16.29
CA PRO A 634 20.71 13.53 17.47
C PRO A 634 20.63 14.93 18.08
N ARG A 635 19.39 15.40 18.24
CA ARG A 635 19.00 16.57 19.01
C ARG A 635 18.07 16.10 20.12
N VAL A 636 18.64 15.93 21.30
CA VAL A 636 18.02 15.27 22.44
C VAL A 636 17.34 16.30 23.34
N ALA A 637 16.03 16.16 23.51
CA ALA A 637 15.29 16.89 24.52
C ALA A 637 15.00 15.99 25.72
N MET A 638 15.45 16.42 26.90
CA MET A 638 15.09 15.81 28.18
C MET A 638 13.72 16.37 28.59
N LEU A 639 12.67 15.56 28.51
CA LEU A 639 11.31 16.04 28.67
C LEU A 639 10.84 16.06 30.12
N ALA A 640 10.04 17.08 30.45
CA ALA A 640 9.28 17.17 31.68
C ALA A 640 7.94 17.89 31.41
N TYR A 641 7.07 17.91 32.41
CA TYR A 641 5.86 18.74 32.35
C TYR A 641 6.17 20.22 32.60
N SER A 642 7.32 20.53 33.21
CA SER A 642 7.84 21.89 33.37
C SER A 642 8.78 22.25 32.22
N THR A 643 9.00 23.55 32.04
CA THR A 643 10.05 24.05 31.14
C THR A 643 11.03 24.91 31.93
N PHE A 644 12.29 24.47 32.00
CA PHE A 644 13.40 25.14 32.69
C PHE A 644 13.05 25.68 34.09
N GLY A 645 12.44 24.82 34.91
CA GLY A 645 12.17 25.05 36.32
C GLY A 645 10.78 25.57 36.67
N HIS A 646 9.88 25.78 35.71
CA HIS A 646 8.52 26.27 36.01
C HIS A 646 7.41 25.35 35.44
N PRO A 647 6.45 24.90 36.28
CA PRO A 647 6.46 24.97 37.74
C PRO A 647 7.55 24.06 38.35
N LEU A 648 7.96 24.36 39.58
CA LEU A 648 8.93 23.51 40.31
C LEU A 648 8.29 22.17 40.70
N GLY A 649 9.08 21.10 40.65
CA GLY A 649 8.69 19.81 41.18
C GLY A 649 9.86 18.82 41.22
N GLU A 650 9.78 17.88 42.15
CA GLU A 650 10.80 16.85 42.39
C GLU A 650 11.11 16.04 41.12
N ARG A 651 10.09 15.74 40.31
CA ARG A 651 10.25 14.99 39.06
C ARG A 651 11.05 15.76 38.01
N SER A 652 10.84 17.07 37.91
CA SER A 652 11.59 17.95 37.01
C SER A 652 13.03 18.19 37.48
N GLU A 653 13.28 18.10 38.79
CA GLU A 653 14.63 18.18 39.34
C GLU A 653 15.50 16.96 38.96
N LYS A 654 14.92 15.76 38.90
CA LYS A 654 15.62 14.55 38.41
C LYS A 654 16.06 14.70 36.95
N VAL A 655 15.20 15.27 36.10
CA VAL A 655 15.52 15.52 34.69
C VAL A 655 16.62 16.58 34.55
N ARG A 656 16.61 17.63 35.39
CA ARG A 656 17.69 18.63 35.43
C ARG A 656 19.01 18.04 35.87
N GLU A 657 19.02 17.19 36.88
CA GLU A 657 20.25 16.51 37.29
C GLU A 657 20.78 15.60 36.18
N ALA A 658 19.91 14.92 35.43
CA ALA A 658 20.32 14.13 34.26
C ALA A 658 21.04 15.00 33.20
N VAL A 659 20.56 16.22 32.95
CA VAL A 659 21.24 17.18 32.05
C VAL A 659 22.62 17.55 32.58
N ARG A 660 22.76 17.84 33.89
CA ARG A 660 24.08 18.13 34.50
C ARG A 660 25.03 16.94 34.41
N ILE A 661 24.52 15.71 34.56
CA ILE A 661 25.31 14.48 34.41
C ILE A 661 25.81 14.36 32.96
N LEU A 662 24.95 14.61 31.97
CA LEU A 662 25.34 14.60 30.56
C LEU A 662 26.39 15.66 30.23
N ASP A 663 26.28 16.85 30.82
CA ASP A 663 27.29 17.91 30.68
C ASP A 663 28.64 17.48 31.26
N LYS A 664 28.66 16.87 32.47
CA LYS A 664 29.87 16.32 33.09
C LYS A 664 30.49 15.20 32.25
N ARG A 665 29.67 14.41 31.55
CA ARG A 665 30.11 13.35 30.63
C ARG A 665 30.68 13.89 29.31
N ASN A 666 30.52 15.18 29.02
CA ASN A 666 30.95 15.83 27.79
C ASN A 666 30.48 15.07 26.53
N VAL A 667 29.17 14.80 26.46
CA VAL A 667 28.56 14.05 25.36
C VAL A 667 28.76 14.75 24.03
N ASN A 668 28.91 13.96 22.96
CA ASN A 668 29.21 14.45 21.62
C ASN A 668 27.95 14.72 20.77
N PHE A 669 26.79 14.94 21.39
CA PHE A 669 25.51 15.23 20.73
C PHE A 669 24.81 16.40 21.41
N GLU A 670 23.90 17.04 20.69
CA GLU A 670 23.11 18.14 21.25
C GLU A 670 22.10 17.60 22.26
N VAL A 671 22.11 18.14 23.48
CA VAL A 671 21.15 17.83 24.51
C VAL A 671 20.75 19.07 25.29
N ASP A 672 19.47 19.18 25.63
CA ASP A 672 18.98 20.21 26.54
C ASP A 672 17.72 19.79 27.28
N GLY A 673 17.35 20.56 28.30
CA GLY A 673 16.16 20.36 29.13
C GLY A 673 16.40 20.77 30.59
N GLU A 674 15.44 20.52 31.47
CA GLU A 674 14.16 19.89 31.22
C GLU A 674 13.18 20.81 30.47
N MET A 675 12.42 20.28 29.53
CA MET A 675 11.47 21.08 28.75
C MET A 675 10.18 20.34 28.39
N ALA A 676 9.11 21.09 28.14
CA ALA A 676 7.85 20.53 27.66
C ALA A 676 7.94 20.14 26.16
N ALA A 677 7.12 19.17 25.77
CA ALA A 677 7.15 18.59 24.43
C ALA A 677 6.82 19.62 23.31
N ASP A 678 5.92 20.56 23.58
CA ASP A 678 5.53 21.61 22.65
C ASP A 678 6.67 22.62 22.38
N VAL A 679 7.58 22.79 23.35
CA VAL A 679 8.82 23.57 23.17
C VAL A 679 9.87 22.74 22.44
N ALA A 680 10.11 21.49 22.87
CA ALA A 680 11.10 20.59 22.28
C ALA A 680 10.88 20.37 20.77
N LEU A 681 9.62 20.25 20.34
CA LEU A 681 9.25 19.93 18.97
C LEU A 681 9.06 21.16 18.06
N ASN A 682 9.12 22.37 18.61
CA ASN A 682 8.93 23.63 17.90
C ASN A 682 10.14 24.56 18.06
N HIS A 683 11.05 24.51 17.10
CA HIS A 683 12.28 25.30 17.13
C HIS A 683 12.03 26.82 17.16
N GLN A 684 10.99 27.31 16.50
CA GLN A 684 10.66 28.73 16.52
C GLN A 684 10.20 29.19 17.92
N LYS A 685 9.36 28.38 18.58
CA LYS A 685 8.96 28.63 19.97
C LYS A 685 10.16 28.57 20.92
N MET A 686 11.03 27.59 20.73
CA MET A 686 12.27 27.44 21.49
C MET A 686 13.18 28.67 21.34
N GLN A 687 13.46 29.12 20.12
CA GLN A 687 14.30 30.29 19.84
C GLN A 687 13.70 31.60 20.37
N SER A 688 12.39 31.78 20.28
CA SER A 688 11.72 33.01 20.73
C SER A 688 11.57 33.12 22.25
N GLN A 689 11.27 32.01 22.93
CA GLN A 689 10.97 32.01 24.37
C GLN A 689 12.17 31.61 25.23
N TYR A 690 13.08 30.80 24.68
CA TYR A 690 14.22 30.19 25.38
C TYR A 690 15.49 30.24 24.50
N PRO A 691 15.99 31.43 24.12
CA PRO A 691 17.11 31.58 23.17
C PRO A 691 18.45 31.01 23.67
N PHE A 692 18.54 30.67 24.95
CA PHE A 692 19.72 30.00 25.54
C PHE A 692 19.78 28.50 25.27
N THR A 693 18.74 27.91 24.67
CA THR A 693 18.68 26.47 24.40
C THR A 693 19.78 26.06 23.41
N ARG A 694 20.44 24.93 23.69
CA ARG A 694 21.60 24.42 22.93
C ARG A 694 21.25 23.67 21.65
N LEU A 695 19.96 23.39 21.43
CA LEU A 695 19.49 22.63 20.28
C LEU A 695 19.45 23.51 19.02
N SER A 696 20.16 23.09 17.98
CA SER A 696 20.25 23.77 16.67
C SER A 696 18.97 23.68 15.84
N GLY A 697 18.01 22.85 16.26
CA GLY A 697 16.76 22.59 15.57
C GLY A 697 15.71 22.00 16.51
N ALA A 698 14.57 21.60 15.96
CA ALA A 698 13.59 20.84 16.74
C ALA A 698 14.18 19.49 17.14
N ALA A 699 13.87 19.04 18.36
CA ALA A 699 14.32 17.76 18.87
C ALA A 699 13.81 16.62 17.98
N ASN A 700 14.68 15.65 17.73
CA ASN A 700 14.33 14.39 17.06
C ASN A 700 14.52 13.19 17.99
N VAL A 701 15.08 13.38 19.19
CA VAL A 701 15.13 12.38 20.25
C VAL A 701 14.47 12.98 21.49
N LEU A 702 13.46 12.30 22.02
CA LEU A 702 12.70 12.70 23.20
C LEU A 702 12.95 11.69 24.32
N VAL A 703 13.58 12.14 25.39
CA VAL A 703 13.78 11.34 26.60
C VAL A 703 12.67 11.65 27.58
N MET A 704 11.74 10.71 27.72
CA MET A 704 10.59 10.76 28.59
C MET A 704 11.00 10.54 30.05
N PRO A 705 10.34 11.22 31.00
CA PRO A 705 10.71 11.14 32.42
C PRO A 705 10.32 9.80 33.08
N ALA A 706 9.42 9.03 32.47
CA ALA A 706 8.95 7.73 32.95
C ALA A 706 8.22 6.95 31.85
N ILE A 707 8.13 5.62 32.00
CA ILE A 707 7.51 4.73 30.99
C ILE A 707 6.04 5.05 30.74
N HIS A 708 5.29 5.48 31.76
CA HIS A 708 3.87 5.80 31.64
C HIS A 708 3.65 7.02 30.74
N SER A 709 4.50 8.06 30.87
CA SER A 709 4.47 9.21 29.99
C SER A 709 4.77 8.80 28.54
N ALA A 710 5.78 7.96 28.35
CA ALA A 710 6.16 7.46 27.03
C ALA A 710 5.04 6.64 26.37
N SER A 711 4.45 5.69 27.11
CA SER A 711 3.40 4.79 26.63
C SER A 711 2.10 5.53 26.31
N ILE A 712 1.64 6.44 27.18
CA ILE A 712 0.43 7.22 26.94
C ILE A 712 0.62 8.13 25.71
N SER A 713 1.71 8.88 25.65
CA SER A 713 1.93 9.84 24.55
C SER A 713 2.08 9.17 23.19
N THR A 714 2.84 8.06 23.11
CA THR A 714 3.02 7.34 21.83
C THR A 714 1.71 6.73 21.32
N LYS A 715 0.90 6.14 22.21
CA LYS A 715 -0.42 5.61 21.85
C LYS A 715 -1.40 6.72 21.44
N MET A 716 -1.41 7.86 22.13
CA MET A 716 -2.25 9.00 21.73
C MET A 716 -1.84 9.56 20.36
N LEU A 717 -0.53 9.65 20.08
CA LEU A 717 -0.04 10.09 18.77
C LEU A 717 -0.46 9.10 17.65
N GLN A 718 -0.49 7.81 17.95
CA GLN A 718 -0.96 6.79 17.04
C GLN A 718 -2.47 6.92 16.77
N GLU A 719 -3.29 6.89 17.83
CA GLU A 719 -4.75 6.83 17.72
C GLU A 719 -5.39 8.16 17.29
N LEU A 720 -4.89 9.30 17.79
CA LEU A 720 -5.47 10.63 17.51
C LEU A 720 -4.66 11.42 16.49
N GLY A 721 -3.33 11.24 16.48
CA GLY A 721 -2.41 11.99 15.62
C GLY A 721 -2.23 11.39 14.23
N GLY A 722 -2.74 10.18 14.00
CA GLY A 722 -2.51 9.42 12.76
C GLY A 722 -1.04 9.13 12.50
N ALA A 723 -0.21 9.12 13.56
CA ALA A 723 1.21 8.83 13.45
C ALA A 723 1.45 7.32 13.40
N THR A 724 2.42 6.89 12.61
CA THR A 724 2.89 5.50 12.64
C THR A 724 3.91 5.36 13.76
N VAL A 725 3.71 4.37 14.64
CA VAL A 725 4.62 4.09 15.77
C VAL A 725 5.25 2.71 15.56
N ILE A 726 6.58 2.66 15.51
CA ILE A 726 7.37 1.43 15.42
C ILE A 726 8.10 1.19 16.73
N GLY A 727 8.09 -0.06 17.18
CA GLY A 727 8.75 -0.49 18.40
C GLY A 727 7.73 -0.74 19.53
N PRO A 728 8.21 -0.84 20.78
CA PRO A 728 9.51 -0.37 21.25
C PRO A 728 10.69 -1.23 20.77
N LEU A 729 11.66 -0.60 20.12
CA LEU A 729 12.92 -1.22 19.72
C LEU A 729 13.81 -1.44 20.94
N LEU A 730 14.22 -2.67 21.16
CA LEU A 730 15.09 -3.03 22.27
C LEU A 730 16.55 -2.82 21.88
N VAL A 731 17.27 -2.00 22.64
CA VAL A 731 18.70 -1.72 22.43
C VAL A 731 19.46 -1.81 23.75
N GLY A 732 20.79 -1.91 23.69
CA GLY A 732 21.67 -1.95 24.87
C GLY A 732 22.02 -3.35 25.39
N LEU A 733 21.46 -4.41 24.77
CA LEU A 733 21.89 -5.79 25.01
C LEU A 733 23.20 -6.11 24.27
N ASP A 734 23.96 -7.04 24.82
CA ASP A 734 25.22 -7.55 24.23
C ASP A 734 25.00 -8.35 22.94
N LYS A 735 23.77 -8.85 22.75
CA LYS A 735 23.32 -9.53 21.55
C LYS A 735 22.01 -8.94 21.04
N SER A 736 21.77 -9.05 19.74
CA SER A 736 20.64 -8.43 19.09
C SER A 736 19.35 -9.21 19.30
N VAL A 737 18.37 -8.56 19.94
CA VAL A 737 17.03 -9.10 20.21
C VAL A 737 16.01 -8.02 19.93
N GLN A 738 14.91 -8.36 19.27
CA GLN A 738 13.73 -7.50 19.18
C GLN A 738 12.50 -8.23 19.72
N ILE A 739 11.63 -7.47 20.39
CA ILE A 739 10.40 -7.98 20.98
C ILE A 739 9.24 -7.24 20.30
N THR A 740 8.35 -7.99 19.65
CA THR A 740 7.15 -7.47 19.00
C THR A 740 6.04 -7.27 20.02
N SER A 741 5.01 -6.53 19.61
CA SER A 741 3.74 -6.52 20.34
C SER A 741 3.03 -7.86 20.17
N MET A 742 2.19 -8.21 21.14
CA MET A 742 1.34 -9.39 21.05
C MET A 742 0.31 -9.20 19.93
N GLY A 743 0.17 -10.20 19.06
CA GLY A 743 -0.68 -10.09 17.86
C GLY A 743 -0.11 -9.23 16.73
N ALA A 744 1.21 -8.98 16.72
CA ALA A 744 1.88 -8.30 15.61
C ALA A 744 1.66 -9.01 14.27
N LYS A 745 1.49 -8.23 13.20
CA LYS A 745 1.36 -8.73 11.83
C LYS A 745 2.68 -9.29 11.30
N ASP A 746 2.64 -10.08 10.23
CA ASP A 746 3.86 -10.59 9.59
C ASP A 746 4.84 -9.46 9.20
N SER A 747 4.34 -8.34 8.66
CA SER A 747 5.12 -7.18 8.25
C SER A 747 5.86 -6.53 9.42
N ASP A 748 5.20 -6.39 10.57
CA ASP A 748 5.83 -5.90 11.81
C ASP A 748 6.93 -6.85 12.30
N ILE A 749 6.69 -8.16 12.23
CA ILE A 749 7.66 -9.18 12.64
C ILE A 749 8.87 -9.18 11.70
N VAL A 750 8.68 -9.04 10.38
CA VAL A 750 9.78 -8.91 9.40
C VAL A 750 10.60 -7.66 9.67
N ASN A 751 9.94 -6.53 9.93
CA ASN A 751 10.61 -5.27 10.24
C ASN A 751 11.48 -5.43 11.50
N MET A 752 10.94 -6.03 12.56
CA MET A 752 11.68 -6.29 13.80
C MET A 752 12.83 -7.28 13.59
N ALA A 753 12.63 -8.33 12.79
CA ALA A 753 13.69 -9.28 12.43
C ALA A 753 14.81 -8.61 11.63
N ALA A 754 14.48 -7.71 10.70
CA ALA A 754 15.46 -6.95 9.93
C ALA A 754 16.24 -5.95 10.80
N ILE A 755 15.58 -5.29 11.76
CA ILE A 755 16.24 -4.41 12.73
C ILE A 755 17.19 -5.24 13.61
N ALA A 756 16.73 -6.40 14.08
CA ALA A 756 17.54 -7.33 14.85
C ALA A 756 18.78 -7.78 14.04
N ALA A 757 18.58 -8.18 12.79
CA ALA A 757 19.66 -8.56 11.88
C ALA A 757 20.67 -7.42 11.67
N TYR A 758 20.19 -6.21 11.37
CA TYR A 758 21.03 -5.05 11.18
C TYR A 758 21.90 -4.75 12.42
N ASN A 759 21.30 -4.77 13.61
CA ASN A 759 22.01 -4.52 14.86
C ASN A 759 23.03 -5.63 15.21
N SER A 760 22.85 -6.87 14.71
CA SER A 760 23.80 -7.97 14.94
C SER A 760 25.08 -7.89 14.11
N GLY A 761 25.12 -7.04 13.08
CA GLY A 761 26.26 -6.89 12.19
C GLY A 761 27.31 -5.87 12.65
N GLN A 762 27.15 -5.29 13.83
CA GLN A 762 27.99 -4.20 14.36
C GLN A 762 28.73 -4.56 15.65
#